data_AF-A0AAD5WBD1-F1
#
_entry.id   AF-A0AAD5WBD1-F1
#
_cell.length_a   1.000
_cell.length_b   1.000
_cell.length_c   1.000
_cell.angle_alpha   90.00
_cell.angle_beta   90.00
_cell.angle_gamma   90.00
#
_symmetry.space_group_name_H-M   'P 1'
#
loop_
_entity.id
_entity.type
_entity.pdbx_description
1 polymer ?
#
loop_
_entity_poly.entity_id
_entity_poly.type
_entity_poly.pdbx_seq_one_letter_code
_entity_poly.pdbx_strand_id
1 'polypeptide(L)'
;MAETQVACCSYEAGKGDVDNDNIILNPNFDNGADNWAGRGCNIVVHDSMGGGKVLPQNGKYFASATNRTQNWHGIQQDVTGRVQRKFLYEATAVVRLFGSNVTPSDVRATLYVQTSSGKDQYIRIANLQASDKDWVQLHGKFLINGTVSKAVIYIEGPPPSTDLLVNSLVVKRAEKPSPAPAPDFSNIAYGENIVQNSDLADDLNNWYPLGNCNMTVANGSPRIVPPMVKESLGSQEPLSGKYILVTNRTQTWMGPAQTITDKINLHVTYQVSGWVRIGSAKNGPQVINAAIGVDTQWVNGGQVQVNDERWYEIGGSFRVEQLPSKVMVYVQGPAAGVDLMVAGLQIFPVDRKARFKHLKNLADKVRKRDVVLKISGSKGDSLLGASVRVKQTQNSFPIGTCINRNSIDNEDYVSFFVKNFNWAVFENELKWYWTEAQQGNLNYTDADELLDLCKKNNIQVRGHCIFWEVPGAVQSWVQALSNTDLKTAVQNRLNSLLTRYKGNFQHYDVNNEMLHGSFYQDRLGKDIRPNMFKNTNQLDPSPTLFVNDYHIEDGHDAHATPEAYIQHILGLQEQGAPVGGIGIQGHIDSPVGPVVSSSLDKLGVLGLPIWFTEVDVSSDNEYVRADDLEVMMCEAFAHPAVEGIMLWGFWELFMSRDNGHLVNAEGDLNEAGKRFLEMKEDWMSHARGHLGDDSEFKFRGFHGSYTVEVVTVTKKRITQTFTVEKGVTPLVVNINLTNGGGSYEEIME
;
A
#
# COMPACT_ATOMS: atom_id res chain seq x y z
N MET A 1 -8.99 36.82 -52.22
CA MET A 1 -8.73 35.40 -52.52
C MET A 1 -8.28 34.74 -51.24
N ALA A 2 -8.93 33.77 -50.64
CA ALA A 2 -10.30 33.28 -50.70
C ALA A 2 -10.48 32.58 -49.34
N GLU A 3 -11.51 32.96 -48.60
CA GLU A 3 -11.93 32.33 -47.35
C GLU A 3 -12.56 30.97 -47.66
N THR A 4 -12.29 29.97 -46.83
CA THR A 4 -13.09 28.74 -46.80
C THR A 4 -13.59 28.54 -45.36
N GLN A 5 -14.83 28.98 -45.14
CA GLN A 5 -15.68 28.61 -44.03
C GLN A 5 -15.82 27.08 -43.96
N VAL A 6 -15.57 26.50 -42.78
CA VAL A 6 -16.13 25.20 -42.42
C VAL A 6 -17.25 25.48 -41.41
N ALA A 7 -18.46 25.09 -41.81
CA ALA A 7 -19.71 25.37 -41.14
C ALA A 7 -19.78 24.75 -39.74
N CYS A 8 -20.08 25.57 -38.74
CA CYS A 8 -20.64 25.12 -37.46
C CYS A 8 -22.11 24.79 -37.68
N CYS A 9 -22.49 23.52 -37.56
CA CYS A 9 -23.88 23.13 -37.36
C CYS A 9 -24.24 23.36 -35.89
N SER A 10 -24.93 24.46 -35.62
CA SER A 10 -25.63 24.70 -34.35
C SER A 10 -26.85 23.77 -34.27
N TYR A 11 -26.86 22.84 -33.32
CA TYR A 11 -28.07 22.15 -32.91
C TYR A 11 -28.83 23.05 -31.92
N GLU A 12 -30.06 23.40 -32.27
CA GLU A 12 -30.98 24.12 -31.39
C GLU A 12 -31.37 23.24 -30.20
N ALA A 13 -31.15 23.77 -29.00
CA ALA A 13 -31.53 23.14 -27.75
C ALA A 13 -33.05 23.20 -27.55
N GLY A 14 -33.73 22.08 -27.77
CA GLY A 14 -35.08 21.85 -27.29
C GLY A 14 -35.09 21.63 -25.78
N LYS A 15 -35.89 22.42 -25.05
CA LYS A 15 -36.15 22.22 -23.62
C LYS A 15 -36.83 20.87 -23.38
N GLY A 16 -36.11 19.97 -22.73
CA GLY A 16 -36.60 18.73 -22.12
C GLY A 16 -35.54 18.21 -21.15
N ASP A 17 -35.88 18.13 -19.87
CA ASP A 17 -34.99 17.86 -18.74
C ASP A 17 -34.88 16.35 -18.51
N VAL A 18 -33.81 15.67 -19.00
CA VAL A 18 -33.28 14.35 -18.55
C VAL A 18 -31.81 14.16 -19.01
N ASP A 19 -30.84 14.28 -18.10
CA ASP A 19 -29.61 13.47 -17.98
C ASP A 19 -28.95 12.89 -19.28
N ASN A 20 -28.26 13.73 -20.06
CA ASN A 20 -27.72 13.39 -21.40
C ASN A 20 -26.41 12.57 -21.40
N ASP A 21 -25.84 12.20 -20.25
CA ASP A 21 -24.53 11.54 -20.15
C ASP A 21 -24.60 10.03 -19.81
N ASN A 22 -25.80 9.48 -19.59
CA ASN A 22 -25.98 8.05 -19.33
C ASN A 22 -25.87 7.22 -20.61
N ILE A 23 -24.91 6.30 -20.65
CA ILE A 23 -24.74 5.40 -21.80
C ILE A 23 -25.70 4.22 -21.78
N ILE A 24 -26.45 3.98 -20.69
CA ILE A 24 -27.48 2.93 -20.63
C ILE A 24 -28.81 3.46 -21.16
N LEU A 25 -29.41 2.72 -22.08
CA LEU A 25 -30.75 3.00 -22.59
C LEU A 25 -31.79 2.28 -21.73
N ASN A 26 -32.94 2.92 -21.52
CA ASN A 26 -34.04 2.41 -20.71
C ASN A 26 -33.57 1.95 -19.30
N PRO A 27 -32.87 2.82 -18.53
CA PRO A 27 -32.15 2.41 -17.32
C PRO A 27 -33.08 1.94 -16.19
N ASN A 28 -34.35 2.32 -16.18
CA ASN A 28 -35.35 1.98 -15.16
C ASN A 28 -36.46 1.04 -15.68
N PHE A 29 -36.30 0.48 -16.89
CA PHE A 29 -37.28 -0.42 -17.51
C PHE A 29 -38.67 0.21 -17.77
N ASP A 30 -38.75 1.55 -17.88
CA ASP A 30 -40.00 2.28 -18.15
C ASP A 30 -40.63 1.90 -19.50
N ASN A 31 -39.80 1.49 -20.47
CA ASN A 31 -40.24 0.99 -21.77
C ASN A 31 -40.15 -0.55 -21.84
N GLY A 32 -40.45 -1.24 -20.74
CA GLY A 32 -40.33 -2.69 -20.66
C GLY A 32 -38.88 -3.16 -20.84
N ALA A 33 -38.68 -4.26 -21.56
CA ALA A 33 -37.36 -4.87 -21.77
C ALA A 33 -36.58 -4.27 -22.95
N ASP A 34 -37.02 -3.15 -23.51
CA ASP A 34 -36.37 -2.52 -24.67
C ASP A 34 -34.88 -2.24 -24.41
N ASN A 35 -34.02 -2.66 -25.35
CA ASN A 35 -32.54 -2.63 -25.29
C ASN A 35 -31.89 -3.57 -24.26
N TRP A 36 -32.69 -4.33 -23.50
CA TRP A 36 -32.19 -5.30 -22.54
C TRP A 36 -32.31 -6.72 -23.09
N ALA A 37 -31.36 -7.58 -22.70
CA ALA A 37 -31.39 -8.99 -23.01
C ALA A 37 -30.99 -9.83 -21.80
N GLY A 38 -31.48 -11.07 -21.74
CA GLY A 38 -30.96 -12.06 -20.81
C GLY A 38 -29.66 -12.66 -21.33
N ARG A 39 -28.65 -12.75 -20.47
CA ARG A 39 -27.40 -13.48 -20.71
C ARG A 39 -27.59 -14.91 -20.22
N GLY A 40 -27.94 -15.83 -21.11
CA GLY A 40 -28.21 -17.23 -20.76
C GLY A 40 -29.48 -17.46 -19.91
N CYS A 41 -30.33 -16.44 -19.75
CA CYS A 41 -31.53 -16.49 -18.92
C CYS A 41 -32.70 -15.74 -19.57
N ASN A 42 -33.88 -15.82 -18.96
CA ASN A 42 -35.03 -15.03 -19.36
C ASN A 42 -35.04 -13.69 -18.61
N ILE A 43 -35.54 -12.64 -19.25
CA ILE A 43 -35.82 -11.36 -18.60
C ILE A 43 -37.32 -11.08 -18.61
N VAL A 44 -37.85 -10.66 -17.45
CA VAL A 44 -39.25 -10.29 -17.29
C VAL A 44 -39.31 -8.98 -16.52
N VAL A 45 -40.13 -8.03 -16.98
CA VAL A 45 -40.33 -6.73 -16.33
C VAL A 45 -41.58 -6.79 -15.46
N HIS A 46 -41.47 -6.24 -14.25
CA HIS A 46 -42.50 -6.29 -13.20
C HIS A 46 -42.76 -4.89 -12.65
N ASP A 47 -44.02 -4.60 -12.34
CA ASP A 47 -44.43 -3.49 -11.46
C ASP A 47 -44.52 -3.92 -9.99
N SER A 48 -44.70 -5.23 -9.74
CA SER A 48 -44.58 -5.86 -8.43
C SER A 48 -44.28 -7.37 -8.55
N MET A 49 -43.69 -7.97 -7.52
CA MET A 49 -43.44 -9.42 -7.45
C MET A 49 -43.77 -10.00 -6.07
N GLY A 50 -44.01 -11.31 -5.99
CA GLY A 50 -44.27 -12.02 -4.74
C GLY A 50 -45.59 -11.62 -4.05
N GLY A 51 -46.61 -11.23 -4.83
CA GLY A 51 -47.89 -10.75 -4.31
C GLY A 51 -47.84 -9.35 -3.70
N GLY A 52 -47.00 -8.46 -4.27
CA GLY A 52 -46.83 -7.08 -3.79
C GLY A 52 -45.77 -6.90 -2.69
N LYS A 53 -45.03 -7.96 -2.34
CA LYS A 53 -43.96 -7.91 -1.32
C LYS A 53 -42.68 -7.25 -1.84
N VAL A 54 -42.46 -7.31 -3.15
CA VAL A 54 -41.34 -6.63 -3.81
C VAL A 54 -41.92 -5.57 -4.73
N LEU A 55 -41.60 -4.32 -4.43
CA LEU A 55 -41.91 -3.16 -5.25
C LEU A 55 -40.60 -2.55 -5.77
N PRO A 56 -40.63 -1.85 -6.92
CA PRO A 56 -39.50 -1.05 -7.40
C PRO A 56 -39.00 -0.11 -6.29
N GLN A 57 -37.68 0.01 -6.10
CA GLN A 57 -37.13 1.02 -5.19
C GLN A 57 -37.30 2.43 -5.79
N ASN A 58 -37.15 2.53 -7.11
CA ASN A 58 -37.23 3.74 -7.90
C ASN A 58 -38.11 3.48 -9.13
N GLY A 59 -38.80 4.50 -9.64
CA GLY A 59 -39.58 4.39 -10.87
C GLY A 59 -40.81 3.47 -10.74
N LYS A 60 -41.28 2.94 -11.87
CA LYS A 60 -42.49 2.11 -11.93
C LYS A 60 -42.23 0.62 -12.10
N TYR A 61 -41.05 0.25 -12.58
CA TYR A 61 -40.75 -1.12 -12.98
C TYR A 61 -39.36 -1.58 -12.51
N PHE A 62 -39.15 -2.88 -12.49
CA PHE A 62 -37.84 -3.53 -12.39
C PHE A 62 -37.83 -4.80 -13.25
N ALA A 63 -36.64 -5.28 -13.61
CA ALA A 63 -36.49 -6.52 -14.37
C ALA A 63 -35.96 -7.66 -13.49
N SER A 64 -36.40 -8.88 -13.76
CA SER A 64 -35.88 -10.11 -13.15
C SER A 64 -35.17 -10.97 -14.20
N ALA A 65 -33.95 -11.40 -13.93
CA ALA A 65 -33.30 -12.51 -14.62
C ALA A 65 -33.72 -13.84 -14.00
N THR A 66 -34.51 -14.62 -14.73
CA THR A 66 -35.10 -15.89 -14.27
C THR A 66 -34.61 -17.07 -15.10
N ASN A 67 -34.86 -18.30 -14.63
CA ASN A 67 -34.38 -19.54 -15.26
C ASN A 67 -32.85 -19.59 -15.41
N ARG A 68 -32.14 -19.08 -14.40
CA ARG A 68 -30.68 -19.05 -14.38
C ARG A 68 -30.11 -20.42 -14.01
N THR A 69 -29.27 -20.97 -14.89
CA THR A 69 -28.62 -22.28 -14.67
C THR A 69 -27.13 -22.17 -14.34
N GLN A 70 -26.52 -21.00 -14.55
CA GLN A 70 -25.13 -20.71 -14.16
C GLN A 70 -25.07 -19.35 -13.45
N ASN A 71 -24.06 -19.15 -12.60
CA ASN A 71 -23.90 -17.92 -11.80
C ASN A 71 -23.64 -16.67 -12.66
N TRP A 72 -23.00 -16.83 -13.83
CA TRP A 72 -22.78 -15.73 -14.78
C TRP A 72 -24.01 -15.36 -15.62
N HIS A 73 -25.11 -16.11 -15.51
CA HIS A 73 -26.36 -15.72 -16.17
C HIS A 73 -26.91 -14.45 -15.52
N GLY A 74 -27.51 -13.56 -16.31
CA GLY A 74 -27.84 -12.23 -15.81
C GLY A 74 -28.55 -11.31 -16.81
N ILE A 75 -28.77 -10.06 -16.41
CA ILE A 75 -29.35 -9.02 -17.28
C ILE A 75 -28.21 -8.26 -17.95
N GLN A 76 -28.26 -8.08 -19.28
CA GLN A 76 -27.19 -7.43 -20.05
C GLN A 76 -27.72 -6.36 -21.01
N GLN A 77 -26.85 -5.39 -21.32
CA GLN A 77 -27.05 -4.42 -22.39
C GLN A 77 -25.76 -4.24 -23.21
N ASP A 78 -25.89 -4.29 -24.54
CA ASP A 78 -24.79 -4.04 -25.47
C ASP A 78 -24.53 -2.53 -25.55
N VAL A 79 -23.41 -2.06 -25.02
CA VAL A 79 -23.01 -0.63 -24.99
C VAL A 79 -21.97 -0.30 -26.06
N THR A 80 -21.82 -1.16 -27.07
CA THR A 80 -20.90 -0.95 -28.20
C THR A 80 -21.21 0.39 -28.89
N GLY A 81 -20.17 1.17 -29.17
CA GLY A 81 -20.28 2.51 -29.76
C GLY A 81 -20.73 3.62 -28.79
N ARG A 82 -21.17 3.29 -27.57
CA ARG A 82 -21.52 4.26 -26.52
C ARG A 82 -20.44 4.42 -25.45
N VAL A 83 -19.56 3.44 -25.33
CA VAL A 83 -18.33 3.53 -24.53
C VAL A 83 -17.16 4.03 -25.39
N GLN A 84 -16.33 4.90 -24.84
CA GLN A 84 -15.13 5.41 -25.48
C GLN A 84 -13.88 4.98 -24.71
N ARG A 85 -12.80 4.69 -25.45
CA ARG A 85 -11.51 4.35 -24.83
C ARG A 85 -10.95 5.54 -24.05
N LYS A 86 -10.18 5.25 -23.00
CA LYS A 86 -9.46 6.22 -22.16
C LYS A 86 -10.34 7.23 -21.42
N PHE A 87 -11.64 6.99 -21.34
CA PHE A 87 -12.54 7.71 -20.45
C PHE A 87 -12.93 6.82 -19.28
N LEU A 88 -12.94 7.38 -18.09
CA LEU A 88 -13.45 6.73 -16.89
C LEU A 88 -14.98 6.75 -16.90
N TYR A 89 -15.58 5.61 -16.60
CA TYR A 89 -17.03 5.46 -16.44
C TYR A 89 -17.36 4.98 -15.04
N GLU A 90 -18.45 5.50 -14.49
CA GLU A 90 -19.06 5.06 -13.24
C GLU A 90 -20.35 4.30 -13.54
N ALA A 91 -20.49 3.10 -12.98
CA ALA A 91 -21.68 2.29 -13.08
C ALA A 91 -22.34 2.16 -11.71
N THR A 92 -23.64 2.40 -11.66
CA THR A 92 -24.47 2.21 -10.47
C THR A 92 -25.67 1.34 -10.82
N ALA A 93 -25.83 0.22 -10.13
CA ALA A 93 -26.95 -0.70 -10.32
C ALA A 93 -27.68 -0.94 -9.00
N VAL A 94 -29.01 -0.91 -9.02
CA VAL A 94 -29.84 -1.24 -7.85
C VAL A 94 -30.37 -2.65 -8.01
N VAL A 95 -29.97 -3.54 -7.10
CA VAL A 95 -30.22 -4.99 -7.23
C VAL A 95 -30.83 -5.60 -5.97
N ARG A 96 -31.56 -6.71 -6.15
CA ARG A 96 -32.14 -7.52 -5.09
C ARG A 96 -32.22 -8.98 -5.54
N LEU A 97 -32.24 -9.92 -4.61
CA LEU A 97 -32.44 -11.33 -4.91
C LEU A 97 -33.89 -11.76 -4.71
N PHE A 98 -34.32 -12.80 -5.42
CA PHE A 98 -35.64 -13.39 -5.22
C PHE A 98 -35.61 -14.90 -5.44
N GLY A 99 -36.37 -15.65 -4.65
CA GLY A 99 -36.43 -17.11 -4.74
C GLY A 99 -36.81 -17.78 -3.42
N SER A 100 -36.78 -19.10 -3.41
CA SER A 100 -37.02 -19.91 -2.20
C SER A 100 -35.71 -20.10 -1.43
N ASN A 101 -35.68 -19.75 -0.14
CA ASN A 101 -34.51 -19.91 0.75
C ASN A 101 -33.25 -19.18 0.25
N VAL A 102 -33.39 -17.91 -0.14
CA VAL A 102 -32.26 -17.09 -0.59
C VAL A 102 -31.30 -16.85 0.58
N THR A 103 -30.05 -17.27 0.42
CA THR A 103 -28.95 -16.82 1.29
C THR A 103 -28.29 -15.59 0.67
N PRO A 104 -27.79 -14.65 1.49
CA PRO A 104 -26.94 -13.57 0.98
C PRO A 104 -25.86 -14.12 0.05
N SER A 105 -25.75 -13.53 -1.13
CA SER A 105 -24.92 -14.05 -2.22
C SER A 105 -24.28 -12.91 -2.99
N ASP A 106 -23.10 -13.17 -3.56
CA ASP A 106 -22.40 -12.21 -4.39
C ASP A 106 -23.23 -11.85 -5.62
N VAL A 107 -23.35 -10.55 -5.88
CA VAL A 107 -23.83 -9.96 -7.14
C VAL A 107 -22.72 -9.08 -7.68
N ARG A 108 -22.53 -9.11 -9.01
CA ARG A 108 -21.44 -8.42 -9.70
C ARG A 108 -21.98 -7.62 -10.86
N ALA A 109 -21.38 -6.45 -11.08
CA ALA A 109 -21.45 -5.75 -12.34
C ALA A 109 -20.16 -6.03 -13.12
N THR A 110 -20.29 -6.51 -14.36
CA THR A 110 -19.17 -6.91 -15.20
C THR A 110 -19.30 -6.28 -16.58
N LEU A 111 -18.19 -5.76 -17.10
CA LEU A 111 -18.04 -5.33 -18.48
C LEU A 111 -17.31 -6.43 -19.26
N TYR A 112 -18.01 -7.06 -20.19
CA TYR A 112 -17.39 -7.88 -21.22
C TYR A 112 -16.95 -6.98 -22.38
N VAL A 113 -15.70 -7.12 -22.80
CA VAL A 113 -15.20 -6.51 -24.03
C VAL A 113 -14.56 -7.55 -24.94
N GLN A 114 -14.76 -7.37 -26.25
CA GLN A 114 -13.99 -8.07 -27.26
C GLN A 114 -13.06 -7.06 -27.92
N THR A 115 -11.77 -7.32 -27.85
CA THR A 115 -10.74 -6.50 -28.49
C THR A 115 -10.84 -6.60 -30.02
N SER A 116 -10.26 -5.64 -30.74
CA SER A 116 -10.20 -5.69 -32.21
C SER A 116 -9.45 -6.92 -32.77
N SER A 117 -8.62 -7.59 -31.95
CA SER A 117 -7.95 -8.84 -32.31
C SER A 117 -8.80 -10.10 -32.03
N GLY A 118 -10.01 -9.93 -31.50
CA GLY A 118 -10.93 -11.03 -31.16
C GLY A 118 -10.69 -11.67 -29.79
N LYS A 119 -9.77 -11.14 -28.97
CA LYS A 119 -9.58 -11.59 -27.57
C LYS A 119 -10.72 -11.05 -26.70
N ASP A 120 -11.36 -11.95 -25.96
CA ASP A 120 -12.36 -11.63 -24.94
C ASP A 120 -11.71 -11.21 -23.61
N GLN A 121 -12.26 -10.19 -22.96
CA GLN A 121 -11.86 -9.71 -21.64
C GLN A 121 -13.09 -9.44 -20.78
N TYR A 122 -12.96 -9.66 -19.47
CA TYR A 122 -14.01 -9.48 -18.48
C TYR A 122 -13.50 -8.56 -17.37
N ILE A 123 -13.99 -7.33 -17.35
CA ILE A 123 -13.60 -6.28 -16.41
C ILE A 123 -14.66 -6.25 -15.31
N ARG A 124 -14.27 -6.60 -14.09
CA ARG A 124 -15.14 -6.45 -12.92
C ARG A 124 -15.31 -4.97 -12.61
N ILE A 125 -16.55 -4.49 -12.56
CA ILE A 125 -16.87 -3.11 -12.21
C ILE A 125 -17.16 -3.00 -10.71
N ALA A 126 -18.00 -3.89 -10.18
CA ALA A 126 -18.42 -3.87 -8.77
C ALA A 126 -18.77 -5.29 -8.29
N ASN A 127 -18.66 -5.54 -6.98
CA ASN A 127 -19.09 -6.77 -6.32
C ASN A 127 -19.62 -6.46 -4.92
N LEU A 128 -20.78 -7.00 -4.55
CA LEU A 128 -21.31 -6.95 -3.19
C LEU A 128 -22.19 -8.16 -2.87
N GLN A 129 -22.50 -8.36 -1.60
CA GLN A 129 -23.47 -9.35 -1.15
C GLN A 129 -24.89 -8.75 -1.17
N ALA A 130 -25.80 -9.35 -1.95
CA ALA A 130 -27.21 -9.00 -1.96
C ALA A 130 -28.05 -10.09 -1.28
N SER A 131 -29.23 -9.72 -0.80
CA SER A 131 -30.20 -10.66 -0.22
C SER A 131 -31.60 -10.44 -0.80
N ASP A 132 -32.55 -11.25 -0.34
CA ASP A 132 -33.97 -11.10 -0.67
C ASP A 132 -34.69 -10.05 0.18
N LYS A 133 -34.01 -9.40 1.14
CA LYS A 133 -34.63 -8.47 2.09
C LYS A 133 -34.77 -7.06 1.53
N ASP A 134 -33.67 -6.51 1.05
CA ASP A 134 -33.55 -5.11 0.69
C ASP A 134 -32.95 -4.95 -0.70
N TRP A 135 -33.28 -3.83 -1.35
CA TRP A 135 -32.55 -3.38 -2.52
C TRP A 135 -31.21 -2.79 -2.08
N VAL A 136 -30.15 -3.17 -2.79
CA VAL A 136 -28.78 -2.74 -2.50
C VAL A 136 -28.14 -2.16 -3.76
N GLN A 137 -27.24 -1.20 -3.58
CA GLN A 137 -26.59 -0.48 -4.68
C GLN A 137 -25.20 -1.05 -4.96
N LEU A 138 -25.02 -1.63 -6.15
CA LEU A 138 -23.72 -1.88 -6.76
C LEU A 138 -23.19 -0.55 -7.31
N HIS A 139 -21.96 -0.19 -6.97
CA HIS A 139 -21.28 0.98 -7.51
C HIS A 139 -19.83 0.63 -7.83
N GLY A 140 -19.31 1.10 -8.96
CA GLY A 140 -17.92 0.90 -9.32
C GLY A 140 -17.54 1.62 -10.61
N LYS A 141 -16.24 1.58 -10.92
CA LYS A 141 -15.64 2.29 -12.05
C LYS A 141 -15.03 1.33 -13.05
N PHE A 142 -14.97 1.74 -14.32
CA PHE A 142 -14.19 1.04 -15.33
C PHE A 142 -13.64 1.99 -16.40
N LEU A 143 -12.61 1.53 -17.09
CA LEU A 143 -12.03 2.21 -18.24
C LEU A 143 -11.61 1.18 -19.29
N ILE A 144 -11.81 1.52 -20.56
CA ILE A 144 -11.34 0.69 -21.69
C ILE A 144 -10.06 1.33 -22.26
N ASN A 145 -8.96 0.58 -22.30
CA ASN A 145 -7.68 1.09 -22.82
C ASN A 145 -7.56 0.92 -24.35
N GLY A 146 -7.82 -0.28 -24.84
CA GLY A 146 -7.68 -0.65 -26.25
C GLY A 146 -8.90 -0.33 -27.09
N THR A 147 -8.80 -0.59 -28.39
CA THR A 147 -9.95 -0.59 -29.28
C THR A 147 -10.75 -1.89 -29.10
N VAL A 148 -12.06 -1.75 -28.95
CA VAL A 148 -12.98 -2.87 -28.76
C VAL A 148 -13.96 -2.94 -29.93
N SER A 149 -14.19 -4.15 -30.44
CA SER A 149 -15.23 -4.43 -31.44
C SER A 149 -16.60 -4.62 -30.80
N LYS A 150 -16.63 -4.98 -29.51
CA LYS A 150 -17.86 -5.20 -28.75
C LYS A 150 -17.66 -4.87 -27.28
N ALA A 151 -18.67 -4.27 -26.65
CA ALA A 151 -18.72 -3.99 -25.23
C ALA A 151 -20.13 -4.27 -24.68
N VAL A 152 -20.24 -5.11 -23.65
CA VAL A 152 -21.52 -5.51 -23.02
C VAL A 152 -21.38 -5.39 -21.51
N ILE A 153 -22.24 -4.58 -20.89
CA ILE A 153 -22.34 -4.52 -19.43
C ILE A 153 -23.45 -5.47 -18.99
N TYR A 154 -23.19 -6.25 -17.95
CA TYR A 154 -24.16 -7.18 -17.40
C TYR A 154 -24.03 -7.35 -15.89
N ILE A 155 -25.15 -7.68 -15.26
CA ILE A 155 -25.24 -7.95 -13.82
C ILE A 155 -25.43 -9.46 -13.63
N GLU A 156 -24.57 -10.07 -12.82
CA GLU A 156 -24.49 -11.52 -12.60
C GLU A 156 -24.31 -11.84 -11.10
N GLY A 157 -24.20 -13.13 -10.73
CA GLY A 157 -23.62 -13.48 -9.44
C GLY A 157 -24.30 -14.61 -8.67
N PRO A 158 -25.55 -14.48 -8.19
CA PRO A 158 -26.02 -15.37 -7.14
C PRO A 158 -26.21 -16.77 -7.73
N PRO A 159 -26.23 -17.82 -6.89
CA PRO A 159 -26.25 -19.21 -7.34
C PRO A 159 -27.35 -19.50 -8.37
N PRO A 160 -27.14 -20.52 -9.23
CA PRO A 160 -28.20 -21.00 -10.12
C PRO A 160 -29.52 -21.19 -9.36
N SER A 161 -30.65 -20.96 -10.03
CA SER A 161 -32.01 -20.96 -9.48
C SER A 161 -32.43 -19.79 -8.58
N THR A 162 -31.52 -18.89 -8.19
CA THR A 162 -31.90 -17.62 -7.55
C THR A 162 -32.11 -16.54 -8.60
N ASP A 163 -33.30 -15.92 -8.59
CA ASP A 163 -33.61 -14.82 -9.50
C ASP A 163 -32.85 -13.57 -9.07
N LEU A 164 -32.29 -12.87 -10.05
CA LEU A 164 -31.61 -11.59 -9.86
C LEU A 164 -32.53 -10.49 -10.34
N LEU A 165 -32.90 -9.58 -9.44
CA LEU A 165 -33.70 -8.41 -9.74
C LEU A 165 -32.79 -7.19 -9.94
N VAL A 166 -33.07 -6.40 -10.96
CA VAL A 166 -32.41 -5.11 -11.24
C VAL A 166 -33.50 -4.06 -11.38
N ASN A 167 -33.50 -3.07 -10.48
CA ASN A 167 -34.44 -1.96 -10.56
C ASN A 167 -33.91 -0.84 -11.47
N SER A 168 -32.60 -0.57 -11.41
CA SER A 168 -31.97 0.37 -12.33
C SER A 168 -30.51 0.03 -12.62
N LEU A 169 -30.02 0.45 -13.79
CA LEU A 169 -28.61 0.54 -14.12
C LEU A 169 -28.32 1.87 -14.79
N VAL A 170 -27.42 2.64 -14.22
CA VAL A 170 -26.94 3.91 -14.77
C VAL A 170 -25.44 3.78 -14.99
N VAL A 171 -24.97 4.15 -16.17
CA VAL A 171 -23.54 4.21 -16.47
C VAL A 171 -23.24 5.54 -17.11
N LYS A 172 -22.42 6.37 -16.47
CA LYS A 172 -22.06 7.70 -16.96
C LYS A 172 -20.56 7.82 -17.06
N ARG A 173 -20.09 8.81 -17.82
CA ARG A 173 -18.71 9.25 -17.66
C ARG A 173 -18.53 9.74 -16.23
N ALA A 174 -17.45 9.31 -15.60
CA ALA A 174 -17.10 9.80 -14.28
C ALA A 174 -16.76 11.29 -14.40
N GLU A 175 -17.30 12.11 -13.52
CA GLU A 175 -16.84 13.49 -13.40
C GLU A 175 -15.44 13.46 -12.83
N LYS A 176 -14.55 14.32 -13.35
CA LYS A 176 -13.23 14.50 -12.75
C LYS A 176 -13.41 15.42 -11.54
N PRO A 177 -13.34 14.92 -10.29
CA PRO A 177 -13.48 15.78 -9.13
C PRO A 177 -12.39 16.85 -9.17
N SER A 178 -12.74 18.07 -8.75
CA SER A 178 -11.71 19.08 -8.52
C SER A 178 -10.78 18.59 -7.40
N PRO A 179 -9.45 18.71 -7.56
CA PRO A 179 -8.52 18.40 -6.50
C PRO A 179 -8.90 19.06 -5.18
N ALA A 180 -8.83 18.31 -4.08
CA ALA A 180 -8.99 18.88 -2.76
C ALA A 180 -7.93 19.97 -2.53
N PRO A 181 -8.26 21.11 -1.89
CA PRO A 181 -7.25 22.12 -1.61
C PRO A 181 -6.16 21.57 -0.70
N ALA A 182 -4.94 22.07 -0.88
CA ALA A 182 -3.82 21.77 0.01
C ALA A 182 -4.18 22.20 1.46
N PRO A 183 -3.96 21.33 2.46
CA PRO A 183 -4.14 21.71 3.86
C PRO A 183 -3.24 22.88 4.26
N ASP A 184 -3.75 23.80 5.09
CA ASP A 184 -2.95 24.90 5.66
C ASP A 184 -2.41 24.50 7.03
N PHE A 185 -1.07 24.46 7.14
CA PHE A 185 -0.35 24.12 8.36
C PHE A 185 0.42 25.32 8.97
N SER A 186 0.09 26.55 8.60
CA SER A 186 0.84 27.75 8.99
C SER A 186 0.87 28.03 10.51
N ASN A 187 -0.16 27.63 11.26
CA ASN A 187 -0.32 27.94 12.68
C ASN A 187 -0.24 26.70 13.61
N ILE A 188 0.51 25.67 13.22
CA ILE A 188 0.67 24.45 14.01
C ILE A 188 1.85 24.57 14.97
N ALA A 189 1.60 24.35 16.27
CA ALA A 189 2.62 24.29 17.30
C ALA A 189 3.23 22.88 17.38
N TYR A 190 4.16 22.58 16.48
CA TYR A 190 4.80 21.27 16.41
C TYR A 190 5.59 20.90 17.68
N GLY A 191 5.49 19.64 18.08
CA GLY A 191 6.17 19.12 19.28
C GLY A 191 5.59 19.56 20.62
N GLU A 192 4.52 20.37 20.63
CA GLU A 192 3.83 20.73 21.87
C GLU A 192 2.84 19.64 22.29
N ASN A 193 2.95 19.18 23.54
CA ASN A 193 2.03 18.18 24.09
C ASN A 193 0.63 18.78 24.28
N ILE A 194 -0.38 18.19 23.62
CA ILE A 194 -1.78 18.59 23.75
C ILE A 194 -2.49 17.94 24.94
N VAL A 195 -1.89 16.91 25.55
CA VAL A 195 -2.38 16.31 26.80
C VAL A 195 -1.99 17.21 27.96
N GLN A 196 -2.98 17.63 28.75
CA GLN A 196 -2.75 18.52 29.89
C GLN A 196 -2.37 17.75 31.15
N ASN A 197 -1.54 18.33 32.01
CA ASN A 197 -1.14 17.72 33.29
C ASN A 197 -0.65 16.26 33.10
N SER A 198 0.12 16.01 32.03
CA SER A 198 0.66 14.68 31.69
C SER A 198 1.71 14.18 32.69
N ASP A 199 2.33 15.11 33.41
CA ASP A 199 3.29 14.88 34.48
C ASP A 199 2.63 14.67 35.86
N LEU A 200 1.31 14.90 35.97
CA LEU A 200 0.53 14.76 37.21
C LEU A 200 1.10 15.61 38.36
N ALA A 201 1.65 16.79 38.03
CA ALA A 201 2.09 17.76 39.03
C ALA A 201 0.90 18.23 39.89
N ASP A 202 -0.27 18.36 39.28
CA ASP A 202 -1.53 18.83 39.88
C ASP A 202 -2.57 17.69 40.02
N ASP A 203 -2.13 16.54 40.57
CA ASP A 203 -2.96 15.34 40.79
C ASP A 203 -3.70 14.91 39.50
N LEU A 204 -5.00 14.61 39.57
CA LEU A 204 -5.86 14.24 38.42
C LEU A 204 -6.46 15.43 37.67
N ASN A 205 -5.98 16.66 37.85
CA ASN A 205 -6.56 17.81 37.16
C ASN A 205 -6.57 17.60 35.62
N ASN A 206 -7.71 17.91 34.98
CA ASN A 206 -8.07 17.63 33.58
C ASN A 206 -8.26 16.16 33.18
N TRP A 207 -8.00 15.19 34.06
CA TRP A 207 -8.26 13.77 33.84
C TRP A 207 -9.60 13.35 34.45
N TYR A 208 -10.35 12.51 33.75
CA TYR A 208 -11.59 11.92 34.28
C TYR A 208 -11.69 10.43 33.94
N PRO A 209 -12.40 9.63 34.77
CA PRO A 209 -12.64 8.23 34.48
C PRO A 209 -13.67 8.09 33.35
N LEU A 210 -13.31 7.32 32.32
CA LEU A 210 -14.26 6.84 31.33
C LEU A 210 -14.96 5.60 31.89
N GLY A 211 -16.24 5.75 32.27
CA GLY A 211 -17.02 4.72 32.95
C GLY A 211 -16.82 4.70 34.47
N ASN A 212 -17.45 3.74 35.14
CA ASN A 212 -17.51 3.67 36.60
C ASN A 212 -16.26 2.98 37.21
N CYS A 213 -15.07 3.44 36.85
CA CYS A 213 -13.80 3.00 37.44
C CYS A 213 -13.26 4.04 38.44
N ASN A 214 -12.33 3.63 39.30
CA ASN A 214 -11.70 4.53 40.26
C ASN A 214 -10.32 4.98 39.77
N MET A 215 -9.99 6.26 39.92
CA MET A 215 -8.72 6.86 39.52
C MET A 215 -8.03 7.52 40.70
N THR A 216 -6.73 7.29 40.84
CA THR A 216 -5.87 7.92 41.86
C THR A 216 -4.47 8.17 41.28
N VAL A 217 -3.69 9.10 41.86
CA VAL A 217 -2.29 9.29 41.49
C VAL A 217 -1.37 8.57 42.47
N ALA A 218 -0.37 7.87 41.94
CA ALA A 218 0.65 7.16 42.70
C ALA A 218 2.06 7.43 42.14
N ASN A 219 3.10 7.00 42.86
CA ASN A 219 4.52 7.15 42.47
C ASN A 219 5.13 5.82 42.05
N GLY A 220 6.16 5.85 41.22
CA GLY A 220 6.93 4.68 40.78
C GLY A 220 6.92 4.41 39.28
N SER A 221 6.58 5.42 38.47
CA SER A 221 6.73 5.36 37.01
C SER A 221 8.16 5.74 36.56
N PRO A 222 8.55 5.41 35.32
CA PRO A 222 9.80 5.87 34.73
C PRO A 222 9.89 7.41 34.75
N ARG A 223 11.10 7.93 34.99
CA ARG A 223 11.41 9.36 34.92
C ARG A 223 11.92 9.81 33.55
N ILE A 224 11.87 8.92 32.57
CA ILE A 224 12.31 9.18 31.19
C ILE A 224 11.10 9.17 30.27
N VAL A 225 11.10 10.02 29.25
CA VAL A 225 10.14 9.88 28.15
C VAL A 225 10.39 8.57 27.39
N PRO A 226 9.36 7.97 26.78
CA PRO A 226 9.54 6.77 25.97
C PRO A 226 10.58 7.02 24.85
N PRO A 227 11.50 6.06 24.58
CA PRO A 227 12.55 6.25 23.59
C PRO A 227 12.06 6.69 22.20
N MET A 228 10.87 6.27 21.77
CA MET A 228 10.33 6.54 20.43
C MET A 228 10.03 8.03 20.15
N VAL A 229 9.94 8.88 21.17
CA VAL A 229 9.68 10.33 21.01
C VAL A 229 10.94 11.18 21.12
N LYS A 230 12.09 10.57 21.43
CA LYS A 230 13.35 11.28 21.67
C LYS A 230 13.77 12.15 20.48
N GLU A 231 13.55 11.66 19.27
CA GLU A 231 13.88 12.39 18.04
C GLU A 231 12.83 13.43 17.65
N SER A 232 11.60 13.28 18.14
CA SER A 232 10.51 14.22 17.87
C SER A 232 10.53 15.44 18.79
N LEU A 233 10.91 15.24 20.06
CA LEU A 233 10.76 16.26 21.12
C LEU A 233 12.09 16.85 21.63
N GLY A 234 13.24 16.36 21.17
CA GLY A 234 14.54 16.88 21.60
C GLY A 234 14.84 16.65 23.08
N SER A 235 15.56 17.58 23.73
CA SER A 235 15.88 17.49 25.16
C SER A 235 14.63 17.78 26.00
N GLN A 236 14.14 16.77 26.71
CA GLN A 236 12.97 16.87 27.59
C GLN A 236 13.36 16.88 29.06
N GLU A 237 12.61 17.63 29.87
CA GLU A 237 12.66 17.53 31.32
C GLU A 237 12.32 16.08 31.76
N PRO A 238 12.96 15.55 32.81
CA PRO A 238 12.59 14.24 33.34
C PRO A 238 11.12 14.17 33.75
N LEU A 239 10.45 13.05 33.46
CA LEU A 239 9.09 12.82 33.94
C LEU A 239 9.05 12.80 35.48
N SER A 240 7.91 13.18 36.05
CA SER A 240 7.72 13.35 37.50
C SER A 240 7.94 12.07 38.32
N GLY A 241 7.80 10.89 37.70
CA GLY A 241 7.77 9.60 38.37
C GLY A 241 6.40 9.24 38.97
N LYS A 242 5.36 10.02 38.65
CA LYS A 242 3.95 9.76 39.01
C LYS A 242 3.20 9.03 37.89
N TYR A 243 2.12 8.34 38.25
CA TYR A 243 1.20 7.69 37.32
C TYR A 243 -0.24 7.72 37.81
N ILE A 244 -1.18 7.61 36.87
CA ILE A 244 -2.59 7.37 37.14
C ILE A 244 -2.78 5.87 37.37
N LEU A 245 -3.29 5.49 38.55
CA LEU A 245 -3.76 4.15 38.88
C LEU A 245 -5.27 4.08 38.65
N VAL A 246 -5.69 3.15 37.81
CA VAL A 246 -7.10 2.86 37.51
C VAL A 246 -7.48 1.49 38.06
N THR A 247 -8.46 1.46 38.95
CA THR A 247 -8.94 0.25 39.66
C THR A 247 -10.45 0.09 39.47
N ASN A 248 -11.00 -1.05 39.88
CA ASN A 248 -12.44 -1.37 39.78
C ASN A 248 -13.00 -1.30 38.35
N ARG A 249 -12.17 -1.60 37.35
CA ARG A 249 -12.58 -1.66 35.94
C ARG A 249 -13.47 -2.87 35.71
N THR A 250 -14.68 -2.69 35.20
CA THR A 250 -15.61 -3.79 34.88
C THR A 250 -15.73 -4.08 33.38
N GLN A 251 -15.13 -3.24 32.54
CA GLN A 251 -15.10 -3.37 31.08
C GLN A 251 -13.73 -2.94 30.55
N THR A 252 -13.36 -3.42 29.36
CA THR A 252 -12.05 -3.15 28.73
C THR A 252 -11.87 -1.69 28.31
N TRP A 253 -12.94 -1.02 27.90
CA TRP A 253 -12.91 0.39 27.47
C TRP A 253 -12.76 1.39 28.63
N MET A 254 -12.88 0.94 29.89
CA MET A 254 -12.77 1.83 31.05
C MET A 254 -11.31 2.22 31.31
N GLY A 255 -11.07 3.49 31.58
CA GLY A 255 -9.72 4.02 31.81
C GLY A 255 -9.68 5.54 31.97
N PRO A 256 -8.48 6.14 32.03
CA PRO A 256 -8.33 7.57 32.17
C PRO A 256 -8.53 8.25 30.81
N ALA A 257 -9.22 9.39 30.82
CA ALA A 257 -9.56 10.13 29.61
C ALA A 257 -9.36 11.65 29.75
N GLN A 258 -9.15 12.32 28.61
CA GLN A 258 -9.21 13.78 28.45
C GLN A 258 -9.94 14.15 27.17
N THR A 259 -10.66 15.27 27.19
CA THR A 259 -11.22 15.87 25.97
C THR A 259 -10.18 16.79 25.35
N ILE A 260 -9.89 16.61 24.05
CA ILE A 260 -8.83 17.33 23.30
C ILE A 260 -9.38 18.03 22.04
N THR A 261 -10.69 18.25 21.98
CA THR A 261 -11.40 18.71 20.77
C THR A 261 -10.85 20.01 20.20
N ASP A 262 -10.55 20.98 21.07
CA ASP A 262 -10.02 22.29 20.70
C ASP A 262 -8.52 22.30 20.37
N LYS A 263 -7.84 21.14 20.46
CA LYS A 263 -6.41 20.95 20.19
C LYS A 263 -6.11 20.20 18.90
N ILE A 264 -7.15 19.70 18.22
CA ILE A 264 -7.03 18.94 16.99
C ILE A 264 -7.17 19.84 15.77
N ASN A 265 -6.23 19.69 14.83
CA ASN A 265 -6.28 20.31 13.51
C ASN A 265 -6.51 19.22 12.46
N LEU A 266 -7.35 19.53 11.46
CA LEU A 266 -7.61 18.59 10.36
C LEU A 266 -6.35 18.30 9.55
N HIS A 267 -6.23 17.06 9.10
CA HIS A 267 -5.13 16.56 8.26
C HIS A 267 -3.74 16.58 8.90
N VAL A 268 -3.59 17.09 10.13
CA VAL A 268 -2.35 17.05 10.89
C VAL A 268 -2.19 15.68 11.54
N THR A 269 -1.04 15.05 11.33
CA THR A 269 -0.68 13.80 12.02
C THR A 269 -0.15 14.10 13.42
N TYR A 270 -0.69 13.38 14.39
CA TYR A 270 -0.27 13.43 15.78
C TYR A 270 0.47 12.14 16.14
N GLN A 271 1.60 12.27 16.85
CA GLN A 271 2.28 11.14 17.47
C GLN A 271 1.72 10.95 18.89
N VAL A 272 1.50 9.70 19.28
CA VAL A 272 1.09 9.30 20.64
C VAL A 272 2.24 8.55 21.29
N SER A 273 2.49 8.83 22.56
CA SER A 273 3.48 8.10 23.35
C SER A 273 3.18 8.14 24.84
N GLY A 274 3.50 7.08 25.56
CA GLY A 274 3.41 7.05 27.02
C GLY A 274 3.97 5.76 27.61
N TRP A 275 3.86 5.65 28.93
CA TRP A 275 4.19 4.44 29.67
C TRP A 275 2.93 3.80 30.22
N VAL A 276 2.82 2.49 30.06
CA VAL A 276 1.71 1.69 30.61
C VAL A 276 2.23 0.50 31.39
N ARG A 277 1.48 0.11 32.42
CA ARG A 277 1.74 -1.08 33.24
C ARG A 277 0.40 -1.66 33.69
N ILE A 278 0.38 -2.95 33.97
CA ILE A 278 -0.75 -3.64 34.61
C ILE A 278 -0.43 -4.03 36.04
N GLY A 279 -1.46 -4.10 36.88
CA GLY A 279 -1.39 -4.81 38.17
C GLY A 279 -1.23 -6.32 37.96
N SER A 280 -1.02 -7.10 39.03
CA SER A 280 -0.84 -8.56 38.95
C SER A 280 -1.98 -9.23 38.18
N ALA A 281 -1.73 -9.56 36.91
CA ALA A 281 -2.73 -10.10 36.02
C ALA A 281 -2.90 -11.60 36.29
N LYS A 282 -4.16 -12.05 36.46
CA LYS A 282 -4.46 -13.48 36.67
C LYS A 282 -4.36 -14.30 35.38
N ASN A 283 -4.41 -13.67 34.20
CA ASN A 283 -4.77 -14.33 32.94
C ASN A 283 -3.91 -13.87 31.74
N GLY A 284 -2.63 -14.26 31.68
CA GLY A 284 -1.82 -14.17 30.46
C GLY A 284 -1.63 -12.76 29.87
N PRO A 285 -1.14 -12.67 28.61
CA PRO A 285 -0.90 -11.42 27.91
C PRO A 285 -2.11 -10.49 27.86
N GLN A 286 -1.89 -9.19 28.08
CA GLN A 286 -2.93 -8.16 28.05
C GLN A 286 -2.63 -7.13 26.95
N VAL A 287 -3.66 -6.63 26.27
CA VAL A 287 -3.51 -5.52 25.32
C VAL A 287 -3.95 -4.22 25.99
N ILE A 288 -3.12 -3.18 25.84
CA ILE A 288 -3.42 -1.81 26.25
C ILE A 288 -3.37 -0.94 25.00
N ASN A 289 -4.30 0.00 24.88
CA ASN A 289 -4.45 0.87 23.74
C ASN A 289 -4.67 2.32 24.15
N ALA A 290 -3.95 3.24 23.51
CA ALA A 290 -4.25 4.66 23.52
C ALA A 290 -5.26 4.92 22.40
N ALA A 291 -6.50 5.16 22.80
CA ALA A 291 -7.64 5.30 21.91
C ALA A 291 -8.00 6.77 21.71
N ILE A 292 -8.42 7.11 20.49
CA ILE A 292 -8.97 8.42 20.15
C ILE A 292 -10.44 8.23 19.77
N GLY A 293 -11.35 8.73 20.60
CA GLY A 293 -12.77 8.81 20.29
C GLY A 293 -13.04 10.06 19.48
N VAL A 294 -13.50 9.89 18.23
CA VAL A 294 -13.87 10.97 17.30
C VAL A 294 -15.37 10.84 17.02
N ASP A 295 -16.16 11.70 17.66
CA ASP A 295 -17.63 11.61 17.68
C ASP A 295 -18.12 10.23 18.12
N THR A 296 -18.68 9.43 17.19
CA THR A 296 -19.14 8.05 17.42
C THR A 296 -18.14 7.00 16.96
N GLN A 297 -17.04 7.43 16.33
CA GLN A 297 -16.01 6.57 15.78
C GLN A 297 -14.84 6.44 16.73
N TRP A 298 -14.14 5.32 16.59
CA TRP A 298 -12.91 5.05 17.32
C TRP A 298 -11.75 5.02 16.34
N VAL A 299 -10.64 5.66 16.72
CA VAL A 299 -9.38 5.65 15.99
C VAL A 299 -8.28 5.11 16.90
N ASN A 300 -7.50 4.19 16.37
CA ASN A 300 -6.33 3.65 17.06
C ASN A 300 -5.23 4.72 17.13
N GLY A 301 -4.77 5.06 18.33
CA GLY A 301 -3.62 5.95 18.54
C GLY A 301 -2.32 5.20 18.84
N GLY A 302 -2.37 3.88 19.01
CA GLY A 302 -1.23 3.03 19.35
C GLY A 302 -1.59 1.98 20.40
N GLN A 303 -1.00 0.79 20.32
CA GLN A 303 -1.25 -0.29 21.26
C GLN A 303 -0.02 -1.15 21.53
N VAL A 304 -0.04 -1.84 22.67
CA VAL A 304 1.04 -2.70 23.12
C VAL A 304 0.51 -3.90 23.89
N GLN A 305 1.15 -5.06 23.70
CA GLN A 305 0.93 -6.25 24.50
C GLN A 305 1.84 -6.25 25.73
N VAL A 306 1.24 -6.35 26.92
CA VAL A 306 1.89 -6.36 28.23
C VAL A 306 1.77 -7.75 28.84
N ASN A 307 2.90 -8.33 29.24
CA ASN A 307 2.98 -9.72 29.70
C ASN A 307 3.33 -9.86 31.18
N ASP A 308 3.77 -8.78 31.83
CA ASP A 308 4.19 -8.77 33.21
C ASP A 308 3.99 -7.38 33.83
N GLU A 309 4.49 -7.20 35.06
CA GLU A 309 4.35 -5.96 35.81
C GLU A 309 5.45 -4.91 35.51
N ARG A 310 6.18 -5.03 34.40
CA ARG A 310 7.10 -3.97 33.98
C ARG A 310 6.34 -2.83 33.32
N TRP A 311 7.03 -1.71 33.18
CA TRP A 311 6.55 -0.59 32.37
C TRP A 311 6.85 -0.86 30.90
N TYR A 312 5.83 -0.71 30.06
CA TYR A 312 5.91 -0.85 28.63
C TYR A 312 5.69 0.51 27.98
N GLU A 313 6.44 0.76 26.91
CA GLU A 313 6.19 1.87 26.01
C GLU A 313 4.92 1.58 25.20
N ILE A 314 4.01 2.55 25.16
CA ILE A 314 2.90 2.56 24.21
C ILE A 314 3.10 3.75 23.29
N GLY A 315 2.89 3.56 21.99
CA GLY A 315 2.88 4.67 21.05
C GLY A 315 2.43 4.27 19.66
N GLY A 316 2.22 5.29 18.86
CA GLY A 316 1.64 5.18 17.54
C GLY A 316 1.30 6.57 17.02
N SER A 317 0.29 6.65 16.18
CA SER A 317 -0.10 7.89 15.53
C SER A 317 -1.57 7.91 15.16
N PHE A 318 -2.12 9.09 14.92
CA PHE A 318 -3.44 9.24 14.34
C PHE A 318 -3.57 10.55 13.57
N ARG A 319 -4.65 10.65 12.81
CA ARG A 319 -5.09 11.86 12.10
C ARG A 319 -6.60 11.94 12.12
N VAL A 320 -7.13 13.15 12.08
CA VAL A 320 -8.55 13.41 11.89
C VAL A 320 -8.74 14.12 10.55
N GLU A 321 -9.53 13.52 9.66
CA GLU A 321 -9.73 14.01 8.28
C GLU A 321 -11.04 14.79 8.10
N GLN A 322 -12.01 14.56 8.99
CA GLN A 322 -13.31 15.24 8.95
C GLN A 322 -13.51 16.06 10.22
N LEU A 323 -14.16 17.22 10.09
CA LEU A 323 -14.39 18.13 11.21
C LEU A 323 -15.17 17.43 12.33
N PRO A 324 -14.54 17.15 13.49
CA PRO A 324 -15.20 16.43 14.56
C PRO A 324 -16.01 17.39 15.43
N SER A 325 -17.13 16.92 15.99
CA SER A 325 -17.85 17.66 17.03
C SER A 325 -17.23 17.47 18.42
N LYS A 326 -16.62 16.30 18.65
CA LYS A 326 -15.93 15.96 19.89
C LYS A 326 -14.79 14.99 19.62
N VAL A 327 -13.62 15.31 20.18
CA VAL A 327 -12.46 14.42 20.26
C VAL A 327 -12.03 14.22 21.69
N MET A 328 -11.81 12.96 22.07
CA MET A 328 -11.26 12.57 23.37
C MET A 328 -10.15 11.54 23.21
N VAL A 329 -9.11 11.65 24.01
CA VAL A 329 -8.11 10.59 24.21
C VAL A 329 -8.48 9.80 25.46
N TYR A 330 -8.31 8.49 25.41
CA TYR A 330 -8.40 7.63 26.59
C TYR A 330 -7.49 6.42 26.47
N VAL A 331 -7.03 5.88 27.60
CA VAL A 331 -6.25 4.65 27.61
C VAL A 331 -7.15 3.50 28.07
N GLN A 332 -7.29 2.49 27.22
CA GLN A 332 -8.15 1.33 27.44
C GLN A 332 -7.35 0.02 27.44
N GLY A 333 -8.02 -1.08 27.77
CA GLY A 333 -7.36 -2.29 28.24
C GLY A 333 -6.78 -2.09 29.65
N PRO A 334 -6.24 -3.13 30.33
CA PRO A 334 -6.32 -4.57 30.05
C PRO A 334 -7.75 -5.14 30.25
N ALA A 335 -7.90 -6.46 30.37
CA ALA A 335 -9.17 -7.12 30.70
C ALA A 335 -9.85 -6.54 31.96
N ALA A 336 -11.17 -6.72 32.07
CA ALA A 336 -11.94 -6.31 33.25
C ALA A 336 -11.36 -6.94 34.53
N GLY A 337 -11.33 -6.16 35.62
CA GLY A 337 -10.78 -6.56 36.91
C GLY A 337 -9.26 -6.48 37.02
N VAL A 338 -8.54 -6.13 35.95
CA VAL A 338 -7.09 -5.87 35.99
C VAL A 338 -6.84 -4.37 36.07
N ASP A 339 -6.02 -3.98 37.04
CA ASP A 339 -5.63 -2.59 37.27
C ASP A 339 -4.73 -2.09 36.13
N LEU A 340 -4.93 -0.83 35.75
CA LEU A 340 -4.18 -0.13 34.71
C LEU A 340 -3.39 1.01 35.34
N MET A 341 -2.12 1.13 34.97
CA MET A 341 -1.27 2.27 35.30
C MET A 341 -0.85 3.00 34.03
N VAL A 342 -0.99 4.33 33.99
CA VAL A 342 -0.62 5.19 32.85
C VAL A 342 0.25 6.34 33.35
N ALA A 343 1.40 6.58 32.69
CA ALA A 343 2.30 7.66 33.04
C ALA A 343 2.83 8.38 31.79
N GLY A 344 2.97 9.71 31.89
CA GLY A 344 3.64 10.52 30.87
C GLY A 344 3.01 10.41 29.49
N LEU A 345 1.67 10.36 29.40
CA LEU A 345 1.00 10.35 28.10
C LEU A 345 1.22 11.68 27.38
N GLN A 346 1.77 11.61 26.18
CA GLN A 346 2.08 12.73 25.31
C GLN A 346 1.41 12.52 23.96
N ILE A 347 0.76 13.57 23.46
CA ILE A 347 0.24 13.64 22.09
C ILE A 347 0.68 14.97 21.52
N PHE A 348 1.29 14.98 20.33
CA PHE A 348 1.77 16.23 19.74
C PHE A 348 1.77 16.16 18.21
N PRO A 349 1.54 17.29 17.52
CA PRO A 349 1.61 17.34 16.06
C PRO A 349 3.05 17.20 15.58
N VAL A 350 3.25 16.44 14.49
CA VAL A 350 4.57 16.03 14.00
C VAL A 350 5.14 17.03 12.98
N ASP A 351 6.37 17.53 13.22
CA ASP A 351 7.12 18.33 12.25
C ASP A 351 7.88 17.44 11.26
N ARG A 352 7.33 17.31 10.05
CA ARG A 352 7.96 16.54 8.96
C ARG A 352 9.14 17.28 8.33
N LYS A 353 9.16 18.62 8.32
CA LYS A 353 10.19 19.41 7.64
C LYS A 353 11.54 19.25 8.30
N ALA A 354 11.58 19.34 9.63
CA ALA A 354 12.80 19.09 10.41
C ALA A 354 13.30 17.65 10.20
N ARG A 355 12.38 16.68 10.15
CA ARG A 355 12.71 15.27 9.91
C ARG A 355 13.30 15.05 8.52
N PHE A 356 12.71 15.57 7.45
CA PHE A 356 13.25 15.42 6.09
C PHE A 356 14.66 16.00 5.95
N LYS A 357 14.94 17.13 6.58
CA LYS A 357 16.30 17.70 6.60
C LYS A 357 17.28 16.74 7.29
N HIS A 358 16.87 16.09 8.38
CA HIS A 358 17.68 15.08 9.06
C HIS A 358 17.91 13.85 8.16
N LEU A 359 16.86 13.30 7.56
CA LEU A 359 16.92 12.13 6.68
C LEU A 359 17.79 12.37 5.45
N LYS A 360 17.76 13.56 4.86
CA LYS A 360 18.65 13.93 3.74
C LYS A 360 20.13 13.83 4.12
N ASN A 361 20.49 14.23 5.34
CA ASN A 361 21.86 14.10 5.84
C ASN A 361 22.25 12.64 6.12
N LEU A 362 21.32 11.82 6.61
CA LEU A 362 21.54 10.38 6.78
C LEU A 362 21.70 9.69 5.43
N ALA A 363 20.83 9.96 4.46
CA ALA A 363 20.91 9.43 3.11
C ALA A 363 22.24 9.79 2.43
N ASP A 364 22.78 11.00 2.62
CA ASP A 364 24.11 11.35 2.09
C ASP A 364 25.23 10.47 2.67
N LYS A 365 25.14 10.12 3.96
CA LYS A 365 26.12 9.23 4.62
C LYS A 365 25.97 7.78 4.19
N VAL A 366 24.73 7.30 4.10
CA VAL A 366 24.39 5.88 3.90
C VAL A 366 24.39 5.48 2.43
N ARG A 367 23.91 6.37 1.54
CA ARG A 367 23.63 6.05 0.13
C ARG A 367 24.61 6.66 -0.85
N LYS A 368 25.52 7.53 -0.40
CA LYS A 368 26.58 8.09 -1.25
C LYS A 368 27.97 7.65 -0.84
N ARG A 369 28.87 7.74 -1.82
CA ARG A 369 30.30 7.47 -1.68
C ARG A 369 31.11 8.58 -2.32
N ASP A 370 32.27 8.87 -1.73
CA ASP A 370 33.24 9.78 -2.35
C ASP A 370 33.86 9.13 -3.59
N VAL A 371 34.00 9.90 -4.65
CA VAL A 371 34.54 9.46 -5.94
C VAL A 371 35.63 10.43 -6.38
N VAL A 372 36.75 9.85 -6.83
CA VAL A 372 37.88 10.57 -7.42
C VAL A 372 38.04 10.09 -8.87
N LEU A 373 37.72 10.96 -9.82
CA LEU A 373 37.98 10.73 -11.23
C LEU A 373 39.41 11.18 -11.55
N LYS A 374 40.27 10.24 -11.94
CA LYS A 374 41.64 10.52 -12.40
C LYS A 374 41.65 10.57 -13.91
N ILE A 375 41.88 11.75 -14.47
CA ILE A 375 41.79 11.98 -15.91
C ILE A 375 43.20 11.96 -16.50
N SER A 376 43.44 11.10 -17.47
CA SER A 376 44.73 10.96 -18.14
C SER A 376 44.63 11.29 -19.63
N GLY A 377 45.62 12.05 -20.14
CA GLY A 377 45.70 12.51 -21.52
C GLY A 377 46.92 11.97 -22.27
N SER A 378 46.98 12.24 -23.57
CA SER A 378 48.16 11.99 -24.40
C SER A 378 49.31 12.93 -23.97
N LYS A 379 50.58 12.53 -24.16
CA LYS A 379 51.73 13.41 -23.90
C LYS A 379 51.59 14.71 -24.71
N GLY A 380 51.34 15.83 -24.03
CA GLY A 380 51.24 17.18 -24.62
C GLY A 380 49.86 17.84 -24.49
N ASP A 381 48.81 17.12 -24.08
CA ASP A 381 47.49 17.70 -23.85
C ASP A 381 47.44 18.42 -22.48
N SER A 382 47.19 19.73 -22.48
CA SER A 382 46.88 20.45 -21.22
C SER A 382 45.46 20.11 -20.78
N LEU A 383 45.34 19.40 -19.66
CA LEU A 383 44.06 19.05 -19.03
C LEU A 383 43.56 20.14 -18.09
N LEU A 384 44.43 21.09 -17.73
CA LEU A 384 44.08 22.23 -16.88
C LEU A 384 42.92 23.02 -17.51
N GLY A 385 41.85 23.19 -16.75
CA GLY A 385 40.66 23.89 -17.21
C GLY A 385 39.74 23.08 -18.13
N ALA A 386 39.99 21.79 -18.35
CA ALA A 386 39.02 20.92 -19.04
C ALA A 386 37.71 20.85 -18.23
N SER A 387 36.58 20.98 -18.91
CA SER A 387 35.25 20.90 -18.29
C SER A 387 34.88 19.44 -18.05
N VAL A 388 34.41 19.13 -16.85
CA VAL A 388 33.94 17.81 -16.43
C VAL A 388 32.47 17.91 -16.07
N ARG A 389 31.66 17.01 -16.62
CA ARG A 389 30.24 16.85 -16.29
C ARG A 389 29.96 15.39 -15.98
N VAL A 390 29.50 15.14 -14.75
CA VAL A 390 29.10 13.82 -14.27
C VAL A 390 27.58 13.80 -14.14
N LYS A 391 26.94 12.80 -14.74
CA LYS A 391 25.51 12.55 -14.63
C LYS A 391 25.28 11.10 -14.21
N GLN A 392 24.61 10.88 -13.09
CA GLN A 392 24.08 9.57 -12.76
C GLN A 392 23.00 9.21 -13.78
N THR A 393 23.05 7.98 -14.29
CA THR A 393 22.10 7.44 -15.26
C THR A 393 21.11 6.48 -14.62
N GLN A 394 21.50 5.84 -13.51
CA GLN A 394 20.65 4.94 -12.75
C GLN A 394 21.06 4.93 -11.27
N ASN A 395 20.09 5.05 -10.37
CA ASN A 395 20.30 4.78 -8.94
C ASN A 395 20.21 3.25 -8.70
N SER A 396 21.10 2.71 -7.88
CA SER A 396 21.11 1.27 -7.57
C SER A 396 20.09 0.86 -6.50
N PHE A 397 19.49 1.81 -5.78
CA PHE A 397 18.52 1.50 -4.73
C PHE A 397 17.23 0.92 -5.34
N PRO A 398 16.79 -0.27 -4.91
CA PRO A 398 15.57 -0.89 -5.40
C PRO A 398 14.31 -0.09 -5.08
N ILE A 399 13.55 0.26 -6.13
CA ILE A 399 12.22 0.84 -6.06
C ILE A 399 11.33 0.05 -6.99
N GLY A 400 10.44 -0.74 -6.42
CA GLY A 400 9.50 -1.58 -7.16
C GLY A 400 8.05 -1.28 -6.87
N THR A 401 7.19 -2.03 -7.53
CA THR A 401 5.74 -1.98 -7.32
C THR A 401 5.11 -3.35 -7.50
N CYS A 402 3.94 -3.53 -6.89
CA CYS A 402 3.01 -4.59 -7.20
C CYS A 402 2.45 -4.42 -8.62
N ILE A 403 2.32 -5.53 -9.34
CA ILE A 403 1.66 -5.62 -10.65
C ILE A 403 0.74 -6.85 -10.66
N ASN A 404 -0.31 -6.80 -11.47
CA ASN A 404 -1.23 -7.92 -11.66
C ASN A 404 -1.54 -8.14 -13.14
N ARG A 405 -2.13 -9.29 -13.47
CA ARG A 405 -2.39 -9.68 -14.86
C ARG A 405 -3.29 -8.69 -15.59
N ASN A 406 -4.30 -8.14 -14.93
CA ASN A 406 -5.24 -7.22 -15.58
C ASN A 406 -4.60 -5.87 -15.91
N SER A 407 -3.69 -5.40 -15.06
CA SER A 407 -3.02 -4.11 -15.21
C SER A 407 -2.12 -4.03 -16.45
N ILE A 408 -1.49 -5.16 -16.84
CA ILE A 408 -0.52 -5.18 -17.95
C ILE A 408 -1.18 -5.14 -19.34
N ASP A 409 -2.51 -5.25 -19.44
CA ASP A 409 -3.24 -4.98 -20.68
C ASP A 409 -3.39 -3.46 -20.95
N ASN A 410 -3.03 -2.60 -19.98
CA ASN A 410 -2.97 -1.15 -20.14
C ASN A 410 -1.57 -0.68 -20.56
N GLU A 411 -1.43 -0.18 -21.79
CA GLU A 411 -0.16 0.31 -22.33
C GLU A 411 0.44 1.49 -21.55
N ASP A 412 -0.39 2.38 -21.01
CA ASP A 412 0.08 3.55 -20.24
C ASP A 412 0.59 3.11 -18.86
N TYR A 413 -0.10 2.13 -18.26
CA TYR A 413 0.35 1.49 -17.02
C TYR A 413 1.72 0.83 -17.22
N VAL A 414 1.89 0.01 -18.27
CA VAL A 414 3.16 -0.66 -18.56
C VAL A 414 4.26 0.35 -18.86
N SER A 415 3.95 1.41 -19.61
CA SER A 415 4.91 2.47 -19.92
C SER A 415 5.38 3.21 -18.66
N PHE A 416 4.46 3.53 -17.75
CA PHE A 416 4.80 4.13 -16.47
C PHE A 416 5.61 3.17 -15.60
N PHE A 417 5.20 1.90 -15.53
CA PHE A 417 5.85 0.86 -14.76
C PHE A 417 7.32 0.67 -15.16
N VAL A 418 7.58 0.39 -16.44
CA VAL A 418 8.94 0.13 -16.97
C VAL A 418 9.84 1.35 -16.85
N LYS A 419 9.28 2.56 -16.95
CA LYS A 419 10.04 3.80 -16.80
C LYS A 419 10.45 4.06 -15.35
N ASN A 420 9.59 3.71 -14.40
CA ASN A 420 9.70 4.20 -13.04
C ASN A 420 10.10 3.17 -11.99
N PHE A 421 10.06 1.88 -12.30
CA PHE A 421 10.36 0.82 -11.34
C PHE A 421 11.39 -0.15 -11.90
N ASN A 422 12.28 -0.64 -11.03
CA ASN A 422 13.29 -1.65 -11.36
C ASN A 422 13.05 -2.99 -10.67
N TRP A 423 12.01 -3.08 -9.83
CA TRP A 423 11.55 -4.28 -9.16
C TRP A 423 10.04 -4.47 -9.30
N ALA A 424 9.58 -5.72 -9.25
CA ALA A 424 8.18 -6.11 -9.29
C ALA A 424 7.85 -7.17 -8.23
N VAL A 425 6.59 -7.20 -7.83
CA VAL A 425 5.96 -8.30 -7.09
C VAL A 425 4.59 -8.54 -7.71
N PHE A 426 4.14 -9.79 -7.74
CA PHE A 426 2.83 -10.13 -8.31
C PHE A 426 1.79 -10.11 -7.20
N GLU A 427 0.68 -9.41 -7.43
CA GLU A 427 -0.35 -9.15 -6.41
C GLU A 427 -0.98 -10.44 -5.88
N ASN A 428 -1.33 -11.33 -6.81
CA ASN A 428 -2.06 -12.56 -6.52
C ASN A 428 -1.51 -13.76 -7.26
N GLU A 429 -0.84 -13.56 -8.40
CA GLU A 429 -0.63 -14.57 -9.44
C GLU A 429 0.30 -15.71 -9.01
N LEU A 430 1.03 -15.54 -7.90
CA LEU A 430 1.83 -16.60 -7.29
C LEU A 430 1.20 -17.18 -6.01
N LYS A 431 0.18 -16.54 -5.41
CA LYS A 431 -0.45 -17.04 -4.18
C LYS A 431 -1.10 -18.40 -4.44
N TRP A 432 -1.15 -19.25 -3.41
CA TRP A 432 -1.58 -20.64 -3.59
C TRP A 432 -3.02 -20.73 -4.09
N TYR A 433 -3.93 -19.88 -3.59
CA TYR A 433 -5.31 -19.85 -4.06
C TYR A 433 -5.46 -19.45 -5.53
N TRP A 434 -4.50 -18.72 -6.10
CA TRP A 434 -4.52 -18.34 -7.50
C TRP A 434 -4.02 -19.48 -8.39
N THR A 435 -2.91 -20.08 -7.98
CA THR A 435 -2.19 -21.09 -8.76
C THR A 435 -2.76 -22.51 -8.59
N GLU A 436 -3.53 -22.77 -7.53
CA GLU A 436 -4.23 -24.03 -7.27
C GLU A 436 -5.55 -23.76 -6.52
N ALA A 437 -6.48 -23.06 -7.19
CA ALA A 437 -7.80 -22.74 -6.63
C ALA A 437 -8.61 -24.02 -6.30
N GLN A 438 -8.42 -25.07 -7.09
CA GLN A 438 -9.01 -26.40 -6.90
C GLN A 438 -7.88 -27.44 -6.85
N GLN A 439 -7.99 -28.40 -5.93
CA GLN A 439 -6.98 -29.44 -5.71
C GLN A 439 -6.56 -30.11 -7.02
N GLY A 440 -5.25 -30.09 -7.31
CA GLY A 440 -4.66 -30.73 -8.49
C GLY A 440 -4.84 -29.98 -9.81
N ASN A 441 -5.58 -28.87 -9.83
CA ASN A 441 -5.75 -28.03 -11.02
C ASN A 441 -4.80 -26.82 -10.97
N LEU A 442 -3.55 -27.07 -11.36
CA LEU A 442 -2.50 -26.05 -11.36
C LEU A 442 -2.63 -25.10 -12.56
N ASN A 443 -2.60 -23.80 -12.32
CA ASN A 443 -2.55 -22.78 -13.37
C ASN A 443 -1.50 -21.70 -13.04
N TYR A 444 -0.51 -21.56 -13.92
CA TYR A 444 0.60 -20.62 -13.77
C TYR A 444 0.67 -19.57 -14.88
N THR A 445 -0.31 -19.56 -15.80
CA THR A 445 -0.27 -18.72 -17.02
C THR A 445 -0.09 -17.24 -16.70
N ASP A 446 -0.83 -16.71 -15.73
CA ASP A 446 -0.76 -15.29 -15.38
C ASP A 446 0.61 -14.90 -14.81
N ALA A 447 1.17 -15.73 -13.93
CA ALA A 447 2.50 -15.51 -13.36
C ALA A 447 3.60 -15.63 -14.42
N ASP A 448 3.47 -16.55 -15.38
CA ASP A 448 4.42 -16.69 -16.48
C ASP A 448 4.42 -15.43 -17.36
N GLU A 449 3.24 -14.90 -17.72
CA GLU A 449 3.12 -13.68 -18.53
C GLU A 449 3.73 -12.45 -17.83
N LEU A 450 3.48 -12.29 -16.52
CA LEU A 450 4.06 -11.20 -15.73
C LEU A 450 5.59 -11.33 -15.62
N LEU A 451 6.09 -12.56 -15.44
CA LEU A 451 7.53 -12.81 -15.37
C LEU A 451 8.21 -12.53 -16.70
N ASP A 452 7.59 -12.87 -17.83
CA ASP A 452 8.11 -12.56 -19.16
C ASP A 452 8.14 -11.06 -19.43
N LEU A 453 7.11 -10.30 -19.00
CA LEU A 453 7.13 -8.84 -19.04
C LEU A 453 8.32 -8.28 -18.25
N CYS A 454 8.55 -8.78 -17.04
CA CYS A 454 9.66 -8.31 -16.20
C CYS A 454 11.02 -8.63 -16.83
N LYS A 455 11.22 -9.86 -17.30
CA LYS A 455 12.45 -10.29 -18.00
C LYS A 455 12.74 -9.44 -19.23
N LYS A 456 11.72 -9.17 -20.06
CA LYS A 456 11.86 -8.35 -21.26
C LYS A 456 12.36 -6.93 -20.97
N ASN A 457 12.03 -6.40 -19.79
CA ASN A 457 12.36 -5.04 -19.37
C ASN A 457 13.48 -4.98 -18.32
N ASN A 458 14.17 -6.10 -18.04
CA ASN A 458 15.23 -6.21 -17.03
C ASN A 458 14.78 -5.79 -15.61
N ILE A 459 13.54 -6.11 -15.26
CA ILE A 459 12.95 -5.84 -13.94
C ILE A 459 13.13 -7.07 -13.05
N GLN A 460 13.68 -6.87 -11.85
CA GLN A 460 13.84 -7.94 -10.86
C GLN A 460 12.48 -8.28 -10.22
N VAL A 461 12.30 -9.53 -9.78
CA VAL A 461 11.00 -9.97 -9.27
C VAL A 461 11.12 -10.63 -7.90
N ARG A 462 10.23 -10.25 -6.98
CA ARG A 462 9.98 -10.91 -5.69
C ARG A 462 8.85 -11.93 -5.86
N GLY A 463 9.08 -13.17 -5.42
CA GLY A 463 8.06 -14.20 -5.38
C GLY A 463 7.18 -14.06 -4.14
N HIS A 464 5.93 -13.63 -4.32
CA HIS A 464 4.98 -13.43 -3.24
C HIS A 464 3.68 -14.21 -3.52
N CYS A 465 3.32 -15.19 -2.71
CA CYS A 465 4.09 -15.86 -1.67
C CYS A 465 3.96 -17.39 -1.83
N ILE A 466 4.83 -18.15 -1.17
CA ILE A 466 4.74 -19.63 -1.25
C ILE A 466 3.55 -20.10 -0.40
N PHE A 467 3.47 -19.64 0.84
CA PHE A 467 2.42 -19.91 1.82
C PHE A 467 1.92 -18.62 2.50
N TRP A 468 0.71 -18.68 3.05
CA TRP A 468 0.11 -17.61 3.83
C TRP A 468 -0.66 -18.20 5.02
N GLU A 469 -0.32 -17.82 6.24
CA GLU A 469 -0.85 -18.45 7.47
C GLU A 469 -2.29 -18.09 7.81
N VAL A 470 -2.80 -16.96 7.33
CA VAL A 470 -4.11 -16.45 7.72
C VAL A 470 -5.20 -17.36 7.13
N PRO A 471 -6.10 -17.96 7.94
CA PRO A 471 -7.09 -18.92 7.45
C PRO A 471 -7.96 -18.42 6.29
N GLY A 472 -8.26 -17.11 6.24
CA GLY A 472 -9.01 -16.49 5.14
C GLY A 472 -8.30 -16.55 3.77
N ALA A 473 -6.98 -16.68 3.76
CA ALA A 473 -6.17 -16.82 2.55
C ALA A 473 -5.95 -18.29 2.14
N VAL A 474 -6.29 -19.25 2.99
CA VAL A 474 -6.11 -20.68 2.72
C VAL A 474 -7.37 -21.22 2.01
N GLN A 475 -7.20 -21.91 0.88
CA GLN A 475 -8.32 -22.44 0.10
C GLN A 475 -9.16 -23.44 0.91
N SER A 476 -10.48 -23.45 0.67
CA SER A 476 -11.41 -24.35 1.35
C SER A 476 -11.02 -25.83 1.24
N TRP A 477 -10.53 -26.26 0.07
CA TRP A 477 -10.08 -27.65 -0.13
C TRP A 477 -8.84 -27.98 0.72
N VAL A 478 -7.92 -27.03 0.93
CA VAL A 478 -6.73 -27.18 1.80
C VAL A 478 -7.16 -27.26 3.26
N GLN A 479 -8.08 -26.39 3.68
CA GLN A 479 -8.60 -26.38 5.05
C GLN A 479 -9.29 -27.72 5.42
N ALA A 480 -9.97 -28.34 4.45
CA ALA A 480 -10.71 -29.59 4.62
C ALA A 480 -9.84 -30.86 4.67
N LEU A 481 -8.54 -30.77 4.35
CA LEU A 481 -7.65 -31.94 4.35
C LEU A 481 -7.46 -32.51 5.76
N SER A 482 -7.13 -33.81 5.85
CA SER A 482 -6.56 -34.37 7.07
C SER A 482 -5.16 -33.79 7.32
N ASN A 483 -4.61 -33.88 8.54
CA ASN A 483 -3.24 -33.38 8.79
C ASN A 483 -2.18 -34.11 7.95
N THR A 484 -2.38 -35.39 7.65
CA THR A 484 -1.49 -36.18 6.78
C THR A 484 -1.55 -35.68 5.34
N ASP A 485 -2.75 -35.45 4.82
CA ASP A 485 -2.94 -34.97 3.46
C ASP A 485 -2.48 -33.52 3.31
N LEU A 486 -2.70 -32.69 4.34
CA LEU A 486 -2.20 -31.31 4.39
C LEU A 486 -0.68 -31.27 4.33
N LYS A 487 0.02 -32.13 5.08
CA LYS A 487 1.48 -32.25 5.00
C LYS A 487 1.94 -32.60 3.59
N THR A 488 1.23 -33.51 2.92
CA THR A 488 1.50 -33.88 1.53
C THR A 488 1.25 -32.71 0.57
N ALA A 489 0.14 -32.00 0.74
CA ALA A 489 -0.21 -30.83 -0.06
C ALA A 489 0.84 -29.71 0.06
N VAL A 490 1.34 -29.44 1.27
CA VAL A 490 2.44 -28.49 1.51
C VAL A 490 3.72 -28.89 0.76
N GLN A 491 4.08 -30.16 0.75
CA GLN A 491 5.24 -30.63 -0.03
C GLN A 491 5.01 -30.53 -1.54
N ASN A 492 3.80 -30.85 -2.02
CA ASN A 492 3.45 -30.73 -3.43
C ASN A 492 3.48 -29.26 -3.89
N ARG A 493 3.03 -28.33 -3.04
CA ARG A 493 3.11 -26.89 -3.27
C ARG A 493 4.56 -26.43 -3.44
N LEU A 494 5.44 -26.79 -2.52
CA LEU A 494 6.87 -26.50 -2.61
C LEU A 494 7.47 -27.04 -3.91
N ASN A 495 7.23 -28.32 -4.21
CA ASN A 495 7.80 -28.97 -5.39
C ASN A 495 7.30 -28.34 -6.70
N SER A 496 5.98 -28.13 -6.83
CA SER A 496 5.39 -27.60 -8.06
C SER A 496 5.83 -26.17 -8.36
N LEU A 497 5.79 -25.28 -7.35
CA LEU A 497 6.14 -23.87 -7.51
C LEU A 497 7.65 -23.70 -7.71
N LEU A 498 8.47 -24.26 -6.82
CA LEU A 498 9.91 -23.99 -6.79
C LEU A 498 10.67 -24.72 -7.89
N THR A 499 10.20 -25.89 -8.34
CA THR A 499 10.80 -26.54 -9.52
C THR A 499 10.53 -25.74 -10.79
N ARG A 500 9.33 -25.17 -10.93
CA ARG A 500 8.94 -24.38 -12.10
C ARG A 500 9.74 -23.08 -12.19
N TYR A 501 9.85 -22.36 -11.06
CA TYR A 501 10.41 -21.01 -11.03
C TYR A 501 11.84 -20.93 -10.51
N LYS A 502 12.54 -22.06 -10.38
CA LYS A 502 13.93 -22.12 -9.91
C LYS A 502 14.81 -21.06 -10.58
N GLY A 503 15.43 -20.18 -9.80
CA GLY A 503 16.32 -19.13 -10.33
C GLY A 503 15.64 -17.91 -10.96
N ASN A 504 14.31 -17.80 -10.94
CA ASN A 504 13.59 -16.70 -11.58
C ASN A 504 13.28 -15.52 -10.64
N PHE A 505 13.26 -15.75 -9.33
CA PHE A 505 12.99 -14.71 -8.34
C PHE A 505 14.24 -14.41 -7.52
N GLN A 506 14.43 -13.14 -7.17
CA GLN A 506 15.53 -12.72 -6.31
C GLN A 506 15.20 -12.94 -4.83
N HIS A 507 13.92 -12.78 -4.47
CA HIS A 507 13.40 -12.97 -3.12
C HIS A 507 12.18 -13.90 -3.14
N TYR A 508 11.95 -14.62 -2.06
CA TYR A 508 10.65 -15.25 -1.78
C TYR A 508 10.12 -14.86 -0.41
N ASP A 509 8.87 -14.44 -0.35
CA ASP A 509 8.09 -14.45 0.88
C ASP A 509 7.64 -15.90 1.11
N VAL A 510 8.30 -16.59 2.04
CA VAL A 510 8.13 -18.05 2.21
C VAL A 510 6.79 -18.37 2.86
N ASN A 511 6.49 -17.72 3.98
CA ASN A 511 5.25 -17.92 4.71
C ASN A 511 4.81 -16.56 5.26
N ASN A 512 3.76 -16.01 4.66
CA ASN A 512 3.30 -14.66 4.92
C ASN A 512 2.50 -14.58 6.22
N GLU A 513 2.65 -13.48 6.97
CA GLU A 513 1.82 -13.08 8.12
C GLU A 513 1.80 -14.11 9.26
N MET A 514 2.99 -14.54 9.68
CA MET A 514 3.15 -15.55 10.74
C MET A 514 2.87 -15.01 12.14
N LEU A 515 2.82 -13.70 12.32
CA LEU A 515 2.38 -13.06 13.58
C LEU A 515 0.85 -13.01 13.69
N HIS A 516 0.11 -13.02 12.57
CA HIS A 516 -1.36 -12.91 12.56
C HIS A 516 -2.08 -14.22 12.26
N GLY A 517 -1.41 -15.20 11.67
CA GLY A 517 -1.97 -16.53 11.40
C GLY A 517 -1.08 -17.65 11.92
N SER A 518 -1.70 -18.80 12.20
CA SER A 518 -1.02 -20.02 12.65
C SER A 518 -1.57 -21.30 12.01
N PHE A 519 -2.32 -21.19 10.90
CA PHE A 519 -3.02 -22.32 10.29
C PHE A 519 -2.15 -23.56 10.09
N TYR A 520 -0.97 -23.40 9.47
CA TYR A 520 -0.10 -24.56 9.21
C TYR A 520 0.55 -25.05 10.50
N GLN A 521 0.98 -24.13 11.36
CA GLN A 521 1.63 -24.46 12.64
C GLN A 521 0.71 -25.26 13.56
N ASP A 522 -0.55 -24.86 13.69
CA ASP A 522 -1.52 -25.50 14.59
C ASP A 522 -1.92 -26.89 14.08
N ARG A 523 -1.96 -27.07 12.75
CA ARG A 523 -2.34 -28.34 12.11
C ARG A 523 -1.18 -29.33 11.98
N LEU A 524 0.04 -28.85 11.72
CA LEU A 524 1.21 -29.67 11.38
C LEU A 524 2.32 -29.66 12.44
N GLY A 525 2.17 -28.85 13.49
CA GLY A 525 3.13 -28.70 14.57
C GLY A 525 4.18 -27.61 14.32
N LYS A 526 4.85 -27.20 15.40
CA LYS A 526 5.81 -26.08 15.44
C LYS A 526 6.95 -26.15 14.41
N ASP A 527 7.35 -27.37 14.02
CA ASP A 527 8.49 -27.56 13.11
C ASP A 527 8.14 -27.20 11.66
N ILE A 528 6.86 -26.99 11.31
CA ILE A 528 6.46 -26.78 9.91
C ILE A 528 7.05 -25.48 9.34
N ARG A 529 7.03 -24.39 10.09
CA ARG A 529 7.53 -23.08 9.65
C ARG A 529 9.03 -23.15 9.29
N PRO A 530 9.94 -23.58 10.19
CA PRO A 530 11.35 -23.70 9.81
C PRO A 530 11.58 -24.72 8.69
N ASN A 531 10.77 -25.79 8.60
CA ASN A 531 10.86 -26.75 7.50
C ASN A 531 10.44 -26.15 6.14
N MET A 532 9.47 -25.24 6.08
CA MET A 532 9.12 -24.54 4.85
C MET A 532 10.31 -23.74 4.31
N PHE A 533 11.03 -23.02 5.17
CA PHE A 533 12.25 -22.30 4.76
C PHE A 533 13.38 -23.25 4.33
N LYS A 534 13.65 -24.31 5.11
CA LYS A 534 14.69 -25.30 4.78
C LYS A 534 14.42 -25.98 3.45
N ASN A 535 13.19 -26.43 3.22
CA ASN A 535 12.80 -27.11 1.99
C ASN A 535 12.79 -26.15 0.80
N THR A 536 12.41 -24.88 1.01
CA THR A 536 12.49 -23.85 -0.03
C THR A 536 13.93 -23.69 -0.50
N ASN A 537 14.87 -23.47 0.44
CA ASN A 537 16.30 -23.31 0.13
C ASN A 537 16.92 -24.57 -0.49
N GLN A 538 16.44 -25.76 -0.16
CA GLN A 538 16.90 -27.01 -0.78
C GLN A 538 16.45 -27.13 -2.24
N LEU A 539 15.22 -26.74 -2.55
CA LEU A 539 14.65 -26.83 -3.90
C LEU A 539 15.19 -25.71 -4.80
N ASP A 540 15.25 -24.49 -4.27
CA ASP A 540 15.83 -23.32 -4.94
C ASP A 540 16.72 -22.51 -3.97
N PRO A 541 18.06 -22.63 -4.07
CA PRO A 541 18.98 -21.89 -3.21
C PRO A 541 19.35 -20.50 -3.74
N SER A 542 18.85 -20.06 -4.90
CA SER A 542 19.20 -18.74 -5.45
C SER A 542 18.55 -17.55 -4.76
N PRO A 543 17.27 -17.58 -4.32
CA PRO A 543 16.61 -16.42 -3.76
C PRO A 543 16.96 -16.20 -2.29
N THR A 544 16.98 -14.95 -1.86
CA THR A 544 16.96 -14.64 -0.43
C THR A 544 15.57 -14.94 0.13
N LEU A 545 15.48 -15.68 1.23
CA LEU A 545 14.20 -16.06 1.83
C LEU A 545 13.78 -15.05 2.90
N PHE A 546 12.60 -14.47 2.72
CA PHE A 546 12.04 -13.43 3.58
C PHE A 546 10.97 -14.01 4.50
N VAL A 547 10.97 -13.53 5.74
CA VAL A 547 9.74 -13.37 6.52
C VAL A 547 9.04 -12.09 6.02
N ASN A 548 7.71 -12.03 6.05
CA ASN A 548 6.96 -10.84 5.62
C ASN A 548 5.70 -10.67 6.47
N ASP A 549 5.51 -9.49 7.05
CA ASP A 549 4.44 -9.21 8.01
C ASP A 549 4.06 -7.71 8.08
N TYR A 550 2.90 -7.37 8.65
CA TYR A 550 2.35 -6.00 8.70
C TYR A 550 2.24 -5.40 10.11
N HIS A 551 2.04 -4.08 10.20
CA HIS A 551 1.96 -3.27 11.43
C HIS A 551 3.20 -3.29 12.34
N ILE A 552 4.35 -3.71 11.82
CA ILE A 552 5.60 -3.80 12.59
C ILE A 552 6.16 -2.40 12.93
N GLU A 553 5.86 -1.43 12.09
CA GLU A 553 6.51 -0.12 11.99
C GLU A 553 5.67 1.06 12.51
N ASP A 554 4.41 0.83 12.89
CA ASP A 554 3.46 1.90 13.17
C ASP A 554 2.94 1.93 14.61
N GLY A 555 3.08 0.83 15.36
CA GLY A 555 2.56 0.70 16.73
C GLY A 555 1.04 0.48 16.81
N HIS A 556 0.39 0.15 15.69
CA HIS A 556 -1.05 -0.06 15.61
C HIS A 556 -1.48 -1.50 15.85
N ASP A 557 -0.55 -2.45 15.96
CA ASP A 557 -0.85 -3.85 16.31
C ASP A 557 -0.08 -4.32 17.56
N ALA A 558 -0.81 -4.77 18.58
CA ALA A 558 -0.22 -5.26 19.82
C ALA A 558 0.47 -6.61 19.66
N HIS A 559 0.10 -7.41 18.66
CA HIS A 559 0.68 -8.72 18.35
C HIS A 559 1.84 -8.62 17.35
N ALA A 560 1.85 -7.57 16.52
CA ALA A 560 2.87 -7.35 15.50
C ALA A 560 3.82 -6.22 15.90
N THR A 561 4.67 -6.48 16.90
CA THR A 561 5.68 -5.51 17.36
C THR A 561 7.07 -5.87 16.81
N PRO A 562 8.01 -4.91 16.73
CA PRO A 562 9.41 -5.21 16.39
C PRO A 562 10.00 -6.32 17.27
N GLU A 563 9.72 -6.29 18.57
CA GLU A 563 10.20 -7.29 19.52
C GLU A 563 9.62 -8.69 19.25
N ALA A 564 8.31 -8.78 19.00
CA ALA A 564 7.66 -10.05 18.65
C ALA A 564 8.23 -10.60 17.33
N TYR A 565 8.47 -9.73 16.35
CA TYR A 565 9.00 -10.14 15.06
C TYR A 565 10.46 -10.59 15.16
N ILE A 566 11.29 -9.90 15.93
CA ILE A 566 12.66 -10.31 16.26
C ILE A 566 12.66 -11.70 16.91
N GLN A 567 11.82 -11.91 17.93
CA GLN A 567 11.71 -13.22 18.60
C GLN A 567 11.29 -14.32 17.62
N HIS A 568 10.35 -14.01 16.72
CA HIS A 568 9.89 -14.94 15.70
C HIS A 568 11.02 -15.32 14.73
N ILE A 569 11.76 -14.34 14.20
CA ILE A 569 12.89 -14.55 13.28
C ILE A 569 14.00 -15.36 13.94
N LEU A 570 14.40 -15.00 15.16
CA LEU A 570 15.42 -15.73 15.91
C LEU A 570 14.98 -17.18 16.15
N GLY A 571 13.72 -17.41 16.53
CA GLY A 571 13.18 -18.75 16.73
C GLY A 571 13.19 -19.61 15.45
N LEU A 572 13.02 -19.01 14.27
CA LEU A 572 13.19 -19.70 12.98
C LEU A 572 14.66 -20.06 12.73
N GLN A 573 15.57 -19.09 12.90
CA GLN A 573 17.00 -19.27 12.67
C GLN A 573 17.63 -20.31 13.62
N GLU A 574 17.24 -20.31 14.90
CA GLU A 574 17.66 -21.32 15.89
C GLU A 574 17.25 -22.74 15.49
N GLN A 575 16.16 -22.89 14.75
CA GLN A 575 15.67 -24.17 14.21
C GLN A 575 16.22 -24.51 12.81
N GLY A 576 17.23 -23.74 12.36
CA GLY A 576 17.96 -23.94 11.11
C GLY A 576 17.25 -23.42 9.85
N ALA A 577 16.23 -22.57 9.99
CA ALA A 577 15.64 -21.89 8.84
C ALA A 577 16.61 -20.86 8.26
N PRO A 578 16.93 -20.90 6.96
CA PRO A 578 17.80 -19.91 6.32
C PRO A 578 17.03 -18.60 6.01
N VAL A 579 16.55 -17.93 7.06
CA VAL A 579 15.95 -16.59 6.94
C VAL A 579 17.04 -15.60 6.55
N GLY A 580 16.90 -15.00 5.37
CA GLY A 580 17.89 -14.11 4.77
C GLY A 580 17.46 -12.65 4.66
N GLY A 581 16.19 -12.32 4.94
CA GLY A 581 15.68 -10.95 4.89
C GLY A 581 14.42 -10.74 5.71
N ILE A 582 14.12 -9.48 6.02
CA ILE A 582 12.97 -9.03 6.81
C ILE A 582 12.07 -8.20 5.91
N GLY A 583 10.83 -8.64 5.70
CA GLY A 583 9.79 -7.92 4.97
C GLY A 583 8.85 -7.21 5.93
N ILE A 584 8.69 -5.90 5.73
CA ILE A 584 7.69 -5.07 6.41
C ILE A 584 6.71 -4.63 5.34
N GLN A 585 5.44 -5.03 5.43
CA GLN A 585 4.45 -4.72 4.40
C GLN A 585 4.38 -3.20 4.15
N GLY A 586 4.19 -2.37 5.19
CA GLY A 586 4.17 -0.92 4.98
C GLY A 586 2.79 -0.34 4.67
N HIS A 587 1.71 -1.08 4.94
CA HIS A 587 0.33 -0.58 4.84
C HIS A 587 0.06 0.39 6.00
N ILE A 588 0.12 1.70 5.74
CA ILE A 588 0.08 2.70 6.81
C ILE A 588 -0.84 3.89 6.50
N ASP A 589 -1.62 4.33 7.49
CA ASP A 589 -2.58 5.43 7.34
C ASP A 589 -1.99 6.78 7.73
N SER A 590 -1.17 6.80 8.78
CA SER A 590 -0.67 8.04 9.39
C SER A 590 0.78 7.90 9.80
N PRO A 591 1.71 7.79 8.84
CA PRO A 591 3.10 7.51 9.12
C PRO A 591 3.74 8.62 9.97
N VAL A 592 4.47 8.21 11.00
CA VAL A 592 5.30 9.10 11.82
C VAL A 592 6.73 8.58 11.76
N GLY A 593 7.60 9.38 11.14
CA GLY A 593 8.97 9.00 10.85
C GLY A 593 9.75 8.41 12.03
N PRO A 594 9.79 9.07 13.20
CA PRO A 594 10.44 8.53 14.39
C PRO A 594 9.88 7.19 14.91
N VAL A 595 8.57 6.92 14.72
CA VAL A 595 7.97 5.61 15.09
C VAL A 595 8.51 4.52 14.16
N VAL A 596 8.45 4.78 12.85
CA VAL A 596 8.96 3.86 11.81
C VAL A 596 10.46 3.61 12.02
N SER A 597 11.26 4.67 12.20
CA SER A 597 12.71 4.58 12.42
C SER A 597 13.05 3.77 13.66
N SER A 598 12.32 3.95 14.77
CA SER A 598 12.52 3.16 15.99
C SER A 598 12.30 1.66 15.75
N SER A 599 11.29 1.28 14.97
CA SER A 599 11.09 -0.11 14.57
C SER A 599 12.22 -0.64 13.68
N LEU A 600 12.66 0.16 12.70
CA LEU A 600 13.78 -0.19 11.81
C LEU A 600 15.11 -0.34 12.56
N ASP A 601 15.39 0.52 13.54
CA ASP A 601 16.60 0.46 14.36
C ASP A 601 16.65 -0.84 15.16
N LYS A 602 15.51 -1.24 15.77
CA LYS A 602 15.38 -2.50 16.51
C LYS A 602 15.61 -3.71 15.62
N LEU A 603 14.93 -3.75 14.46
CA LEU A 603 15.06 -4.86 13.49
C LEU A 603 16.46 -4.92 12.88
N GLY A 604 17.08 -3.76 12.62
CA GLY A 604 18.41 -3.63 12.02
C GLY A 604 19.52 -4.29 12.85
N VAL A 605 19.31 -4.48 14.17
CA VAL A 605 20.25 -5.21 15.04
C VAL A 605 20.46 -6.65 14.59
N LEU A 606 19.49 -7.27 13.91
CA LEU A 606 19.62 -8.63 13.37
C LEU A 606 20.64 -8.74 12.23
N GLY A 607 21.02 -7.60 11.62
CA GLY A 607 21.97 -7.58 10.50
C GLY A 607 21.43 -8.17 9.20
N LEU A 608 20.13 -8.50 9.14
CA LEU A 608 19.44 -8.91 7.93
C LEU A 608 18.98 -7.68 7.13
N PRO A 609 18.98 -7.73 5.78
CA PRO A 609 18.41 -6.66 4.97
C PRO A 609 16.91 -6.54 5.22
N ILE A 610 16.45 -5.32 5.47
CA ILE A 610 15.04 -4.97 5.60
C ILE A 610 14.52 -4.48 4.25
N TRP A 611 13.33 -4.94 3.88
CA TRP A 611 12.59 -4.43 2.73
C TRP A 611 11.23 -3.95 3.19
N PHE A 612 10.83 -2.78 2.72
CA PHE A 612 9.43 -2.46 2.68
C PHE A 612 8.83 -3.12 1.43
N THR A 613 7.85 -4.00 1.62
CA THR A 613 7.44 -4.99 0.61
C THR A 613 6.11 -4.67 -0.07
N GLU A 614 5.26 -3.84 0.54
CA GLU A 614 3.86 -3.59 0.16
C GLU A 614 3.42 -2.16 0.56
N VAL A 615 4.29 -1.15 0.42
CA VAL A 615 4.00 0.22 0.90
C VAL A 615 2.81 0.81 0.17
N ASP A 616 1.82 1.22 0.93
CA ASP A 616 0.78 2.13 0.48
C ASP A 616 0.33 3.06 1.61
N VAL A 617 -0.15 4.23 1.19
CA VAL A 617 -0.72 5.26 2.05
C VAL A 617 -2.03 5.71 1.42
N SER A 618 -3.07 5.95 2.23
CA SER A 618 -4.40 6.28 1.73
C SER A 618 -4.94 7.54 2.38
N SER A 619 -5.51 8.42 1.55
CA SER A 619 -6.24 9.62 1.97
C SER A 619 -7.02 10.18 0.78
N ASP A 620 -8.26 10.61 1.02
CA ASP A 620 -9.09 11.31 0.01
C ASP A 620 -8.41 12.61 -0.47
N ASN A 621 -7.62 13.26 0.40
CA ASN A 621 -6.82 14.42 0.03
C ASN A 621 -5.45 13.99 -0.53
N GLU A 622 -5.18 14.33 -1.79
CA GLU A 622 -3.94 13.93 -2.47
C GLU A 622 -2.67 14.57 -1.91
N TYR A 623 -2.75 15.75 -1.29
CA TYR A 623 -1.60 16.40 -0.64
C TYR A 623 -1.19 15.66 0.63
N VAL A 624 -2.18 15.23 1.41
CA VAL A 624 -1.96 14.40 2.60
C VAL A 624 -1.29 13.09 2.19
N ARG A 625 -1.83 12.42 1.17
CA ARG A 625 -1.25 11.20 0.61
C ARG A 625 0.18 11.41 0.12
N ALA A 626 0.46 12.53 -0.54
CA ALA A 626 1.80 12.87 -1.02
C ALA A 626 2.79 13.02 0.14
N ASP A 627 2.39 13.74 1.19
CA ASP A 627 3.25 13.95 2.36
C ASP A 627 3.49 12.65 3.14
N ASP A 628 2.50 11.76 3.21
CA ASP A 628 2.62 10.46 3.88
C ASP A 628 3.56 9.51 3.14
N LEU A 629 3.43 9.47 1.81
CA LEU A 629 4.32 8.68 0.96
C LEU A 629 5.77 9.18 1.08
N GLU A 630 5.98 10.50 1.13
CA GLU A 630 7.31 11.08 1.32
C GLU A 630 7.93 10.66 2.66
N VAL A 631 7.15 10.62 3.75
CA VAL A 631 7.63 10.08 5.04
C VAL A 631 8.14 8.65 4.88
N MET A 632 7.32 7.74 4.37
CA MET A 632 7.71 6.34 4.25
C MET A 632 8.93 6.16 3.33
N MET A 633 8.92 6.81 2.18
CA MET A 633 9.99 6.73 1.18
C MET A 633 11.31 7.29 1.72
N CYS A 634 11.30 8.44 2.40
CA CYS A 634 12.51 9.05 2.96
C CYS A 634 13.07 8.28 4.16
N GLU A 635 12.23 7.77 5.06
CA GLU A 635 12.68 6.96 6.21
C GLU A 635 13.37 5.69 5.72
N ALA A 636 12.72 4.96 4.81
CA ALA A 636 13.24 3.75 4.20
C ALA A 636 14.55 4.01 3.44
N PHE A 637 14.60 5.05 2.59
CA PHE A 637 15.81 5.36 1.82
C PHE A 637 16.98 5.80 2.71
N ALA A 638 16.74 6.53 3.79
CA ALA A 638 17.79 7.02 4.68
C ALA A 638 18.34 5.94 5.64
N HIS A 639 17.54 4.91 5.97
CA HIS A 639 17.92 3.91 6.98
C HIS A 639 18.92 2.86 6.44
N PRO A 640 20.07 2.62 7.13
CA PRO A 640 21.15 1.77 6.60
C PRO A 640 20.83 0.29 6.47
N ALA A 641 19.87 -0.24 7.25
CA ALA A 641 19.45 -1.64 7.15
C ALA A 641 18.41 -1.89 6.05
N VAL A 642 17.77 -0.84 5.52
CA VAL A 642 16.78 -0.98 4.46
C VAL A 642 17.49 -1.07 3.12
N GLU A 643 17.16 -2.08 2.32
CA GLU A 643 17.80 -2.35 1.03
C GLU A 643 16.82 -2.37 -0.15
N GLY A 644 15.54 -2.05 0.07
CA GLY A 644 14.57 -1.84 -1.01
C GLY A 644 13.18 -1.43 -0.54
N ILE A 645 12.43 -0.83 -1.47
CA ILE A 645 11.04 -0.40 -1.27
C ILE A 645 10.19 -0.92 -2.43
N MET A 646 9.03 -1.49 -2.11
CA MET A 646 8.02 -1.93 -3.06
C MET A 646 6.71 -1.22 -2.72
N LEU A 647 6.12 -0.51 -3.69
CA LEU A 647 4.78 0.05 -3.53
C LEU A 647 3.71 -1.03 -3.80
N TRP A 648 2.60 -1.03 -3.08
CA TRP A 648 1.50 -1.98 -3.31
C TRP A 648 0.50 -1.49 -4.38
N GLY A 649 1.04 -1.19 -5.56
CA GLY A 649 0.32 -0.61 -6.68
C GLY A 649 0.60 0.88 -6.83
N PHE A 650 0.12 1.46 -7.93
CA PHE A 650 0.31 2.89 -8.22
C PHE A 650 -0.79 3.53 -9.08
N TRP A 651 -1.77 2.75 -9.55
CA TRP A 651 -2.76 3.20 -10.54
C TRP A 651 -4.18 3.01 -9.99
N GLU A 652 -5.02 4.04 -10.01
CA GLU A 652 -6.32 4.11 -9.32
C GLU A 652 -7.18 2.84 -9.46
N LEU A 653 -7.37 2.36 -10.69
CA LEU A 653 -8.22 1.19 -10.98
C LEU A 653 -7.61 -0.17 -10.57
N PHE A 654 -6.37 -0.18 -10.14
CA PHE A 654 -5.60 -1.40 -9.81
C PHE A 654 -5.00 -1.35 -8.40
N MET A 655 -5.54 -0.51 -7.52
CA MET A 655 -5.19 -0.49 -6.10
C MET A 655 -6.07 -1.46 -5.31
N SER A 656 -5.50 -2.10 -4.29
CA SER A 656 -6.27 -2.85 -3.28
C SER A 656 -6.96 -1.95 -2.25
N ARG A 657 -6.39 -0.75 -2.03
CA ARG A 657 -6.91 0.28 -1.13
C ARG A 657 -7.31 1.51 -1.94
N ASP A 658 -8.50 2.02 -1.65
CA ASP A 658 -8.97 3.27 -2.26
C ASP A 658 -8.01 4.41 -1.93
N ASN A 659 -7.92 5.36 -2.86
CA ASN A 659 -7.11 6.56 -2.68
C ASN A 659 -5.64 6.28 -2.32
N GLY A 660 -5.05 5.18 -2.79
CA GLY A 660 -3.62 4.86 -2.59
C GLY A 660 -2.74 5.09 -3.83
N HIS A 661 -3.30 5.58 -4.92
CA HIS A 661 -2.63 5.63 -6.22
C HIS A 661 -1.71 6.85 -6.38
N LEU A 662 -0.77 6.74 -7.33
CA LEU A 662 0.07 7.83 -7.85
C LEU A 662 -0.49 8.40 -9.15
N VAL A 663 -1.15 7.54 -9.93
CA VAL A 663 -1.69 7.83 -11.25
C VAL A 663 -3.20 7.58 -11.23
N ASN A 664 -3.97 8.61 -11.60
CA ASN A 664 -5.42 8.53 -11.70
C ASN A 664 -5.82 7.55 -12.80
N ALA A 665 -7.07 7.10 -12.81
CA ALA A 665 -7.55 6.06 -13.71
C ALA A 665 -7.25 6.33 -15.19
N GLU A 666 -7.31 7.60 -15.61
CA GLU A 666 -7.10 8.07 -16.98
C GLU A 666 -5.62 8.35 -17.34
N GLY A 667 -4.69 8.20 -16.39
CA GLY A 667 -3.24 8.30 -16.63
C GLY A 667 -2.56 9.58 -16.13
N ASP A 668 -3.32 10.52 -15.57
CA ASP A 668 -2.75 11.75 -15.00
C ASP A 668 -2.10 11.51 -13.63
N LEU A 669 -0.96 12.16 -13.39
CA LEU A 669 -0.33 12.17 -12.08
C LEU A 669 -1.10 13.05 -11.09
N ASN A 670 -1.38 12.48 -9.92
CA ASN A 670 -1.86 13.22 -8.77
C ASN A 670 -0.68 13.81 -7.97
N GLU A 671 -0.94 14.53 -6.88
CA GLU A 671 0.13 15.16 -6.09
C GLU A 671 1.12 14.15 -5.48
N ALA A 672 0.65 12.96 -5.08
CA ALA A 672 1.52 11.90 -4.58
C ALA A 672 2.44 11.34 -5.68
N GLY A 673 1.92 11.17 -6.90
CA GLY A 673 2.71 10.77 -8.06
C GLY A 673 3.76 11.80 -8.46
N LYS A 674 3.43 13.10 -8.39
CA LYS A 674 4.40 14.18 -8.61
C LYS A 674 5.51 14.13 -7.56
N ARG A 675 5.16 14.08 -6.27
CA ARG A 675 6.12 13.99 -5.15
C ARG A 675 7.01 12.75 -5.26
N PHE A 676 6.46 11.60 -5.65
CA PHE A 676 7.24 10.38 -5.88
C PHE A 676 8.31 10.55 -6.97
N LEU A 677 7.95 11.15 -8.11
CA LEU A 677 8.92 11.40 -9.19
C LEU A 677 9.97 12.45 -8.79
N GLU A 678 9.57 13.50 -8.07
CA GLU A 678 10.50 14.49 -7.52
C GLU A 678 11.52 13.86 -6.57
N MET A 679 11.09 13.00 -5.64
CA MET A 679 12.00 12.29 -4.74
C MET A 679 13.01 11.43 -5.51
N LYS A 680 12.56 10.75 -6.56
CA LYS A 680 13.45 9.93 -7.40
C LYS A 680 14.52 10.77 -8.11
N GLU A 681 14.16 11.95 -8.60
CA GLU A 681 15.12 12.89 -9.19
C GLU A 681 16.08 13.46 -8.12
N ASP A 682 15.56 13.77 -6.92
CA ASP A 682 16.36 14.21 -5.77
C ASP A 682 17.38 13.15 -5.30
N TRP A 683 17.09 11.88 -5.57
CA TRP A 683 17.98 10.75 -5.31
C TRP A 683 18.92 10.44 -6.48
N MET A 684 19.12 11.39 -7.40
CA MET A 684 20.13 11.30 -8.46
C MET A 684 21.28 12.27 -8.20
N SER A 685 22.48 11.88 -8.62
CA SER A 685 23.69 12.69 -8.47
C SER A 685 24.13 13.33 -9.78
N HIS A 686 24.42 14.62 -9.69
CA HIS A 686 25.01 15.40 -10.77
C HIS A 686 26.16 16.24 -10.21
N ALA A 687 27.27 16.28 -10.95
CA ALA A 687 28.41 17.12 -10.59
C ALA A 687 29.00 17.77 -11.85
N ARG A 688 29.50 18.99 -11.72
CA ARG A 688 30.18 19.70 -12.82
C ARG A 688 31.29 20.56 -12.27
N GLY A 689 32.33 20.76 -13.06
CA GLY A 689 33.43 21.66 -12.72
C GLY A 689 34.51 21.65 -13.78
N HIS A 690 35.70 22.10 -13.39
CA HIS A 690 36.87 22.12 -14.25
C HIS A 690 38.03 21.42 -13.55
N LEU A 691 38.91 20.79 -14.33
CA LEU A 691 40.12 20.17 -13.79
C LEU A 691 41.13 21.23 -13.32
N GLY A 692 41.72 20.97 -12.16
CA GLY A 692 42.88 21.68 -11.64
C GLY A 692 44.20 21.04 -12.10
N ASP A 693 45.31 21.47 -11.49
CA ASP A 693 46.66 21.02 -11.83
C ASP A 693 46.90 19.53 -11.53
N ASP A 694 46.16 18.94 -10.58
CA ASP A 694 46.26 17.53 -10.20
C ASP A 694 45.55 16.58 -11.18
N SER A 695 44.82 17.11 -12.18
CA SER A 695 44.02 16.35 -13.14
C SER A 695 43.00 15.41 -12.48
N GLU A 696 42.56 15.75 -11.26
CA GLU A 696 41.52 15.02 -10.53
C GLU A 696 40.21 15.81 -10.51
N PHE A 697 39.08 15.09 -10.57
CA PHE A 697 37.77 15.64 -10.27
C PHE A 697 37.11 14.84 -9.15
N LYS A 698 36.73 15.52 -8.07
CA LYS A 698 36.20 14.90 -6.86
C LYS A 698 34.74 15.27 -6.66
N PHE A 699 33.91 14.28 -6.36
CA PHE A 699 32.51 14.50 -6.00
C PHE A 699 32.03 13.38 -5.09
N ARG A 700 30.85 13.55 -4.49
CA ARG A 700 30.18 12.52 -3.71
C ARG A 700 28.87 12.17 -4.41
N GLY A 701 28.66 10.89 -4.72
CA GLY A 701 27.54 10.44 -5.54
C GLY A 701 26.80 9.26 -4.93
N PHE A 702 25.49 9.18 -5.16
CA PHE A 702 24.65 8.03 -4.83
C PHE A 702 25.15 6.77 -5.52
N HIS A 703 24.93 5.62 -4.91
CA HIS A 703 25.28 4.34 -5.54
C HIS A 703 24.51 4.13 -6.85
N GLY A 704 25.18 3.55 -7.85
CA GLY A 704 24.60 3.27 -9.17
C GLY A 704 25.48 3.68 -10.35
N SER A 705 24.87 3.75 -11.52
CA SER A 705 25.55 3.92 -12.81
C SER A 705 25.67 5.38 -13.20
N TYR A 706 26.81 5.75 -13.79
CA TYR A 706 27.16 7.11 -14.15
C TYR A 706 27.72 7.21 -15.56
N THR A 707 27.59 8.41 -16.13
CA THR A 707 28.34 8.85 -17.29
C THR A 707 29.13 10.11 -16.93
N VAL A 708 30.41 10.16 -17.31
CA VAL A 708 31.23 11.36 -17.27
C VAL A 708 31.52 11.83 -18.68
N GLU A 709 31.32 13.13 -18.91
CA GLU A 709 31.74 13.85 -20.11
C GLU A 709 32.89 14.79 -19.73
N VAL A 710 33.98 14.71 -20.50
CA VAL A 710 35.16 15.57 -20.37
C VAL A 710 35.35 16.32 -21.67
N VAL A 711 35.41 17.66 -21.60
CA VAL A 711 35.68 18.54 -22.74
C VAL A 711 36.98 19.28 -22.49
N THR A 712 38.02 18.97 -23.26
CA THR A 712 39.32 19.65 -23.15
C THR A 712 39.25 21.10 -23.64
N VAL A 713 40.26 21.90 -23.32
CA VAL A 713 40.40 23.27 -23.85
C VAL A 713 40.48 23.31 -25.38
N THR A 714 40.97 22.23 -26.00
CA THR A 714 40.99 22.03 -27.46
C THR A 714 39.65 21.53 -28.03
N LYS A 715 38.58 21.55 -27.23
CA LYS A 715 37.22 21.08 -27.55
C LYS A 715 37.12 19.58 -27.86
N LYS A 716 38.12 18.77 -27.51
CA LYS A 716 38.00 17.31 -27.59
C LYS A 716 37.01 16.84 -26.53
N ARG A 717 35.97 16.12 -26.95
CA ARG A 717 34.93 15.57 -26.07
C ARG A 717 35.12 14.06 -25.90
N ILE A 718 35.07 13.59 -24.65
CA ILE A 718 35.11 12.17 -24.32
C ILE A 718 34.02 11.85 -23.31
N THR A 719 33.35 10.72 -23.53
CA THR A 719 32.28 10.21 -22.69
C THR A 719 32.63 8.80 -22.24
N GLN A 720 32.55 8.53 -20.93
CA GLN A 720 32.81 7.20 -20.35
C GLN A 720 31.78 6.88 -19.27
N THR A 721 31.41 5.61 -19.14
CA THR A 721 30.54 5.12 -18.07
C THR A 721 31.34 4.49 -16.93
N PHE A 722 30.79 4.54 -15.72
CA PHE A 722 31.33 3.87 -14.53
C PHE A 722 30.22 3.62 -13.51
N THR A 723 30.47 2.76 -12.52
CA THR A 723 29.52 2.46 -11.44
C THR A 723 30.11 2.84 -10.10
N VAL A 724 29.29 3.47 -9.25
CA VAL A 724 29.62 3.77 -7.86
C VAL A 724 28.98 2.71 -6.98
N GLU A 725 29.78 1.75 -6.53
CA GLU A 725 29.34 0.69 -5.61
C GLU A 725 29.40 1.13 -4.15
N LYS A 726 28.59 0.50 -3.29
CA LYS A 726 28.61 0.70 -1.83
C LYS A 726 30.03 0.47 -1.29
N GLY A 727 30.51 1.38 -0.44
CA GLY A 727 31.84 1.26 0.16
C GLY A 727 32.23 2.44 1.04
N VAL A 728 33.16 2.20 1.97
CA VAL A 728 33.56 3.17 3.00
C VAL A 728 34.78 4.02 2.63
N THR A 729 35.56 3.60 1.63
CA THR A 729 36.71 4.36 1.11
C THR A 729 36.36 5.07 -0.19
N PRO A 730 37.02 6.18 -0.54
CA PRO A 730 36.80 6.83 -1.83
C PRO A 730 37.01 5.87 -3.01
N LEU A 731 36.09 5.89 -3.97
CA LEU A 731 36.21 5.14 -5.22
C LEU A 731 37.10 5.92 -6.20
N VAL A 732 38.17 5.29 -6.69
CA VAL A 732 39.04 5.89 -7.72
C VAL A 732 38.67 5.33 -9.08
N VAL A 733 38.32 6.19 -10.03
CA VAL A 733 37.95 5.83 -11.40
C VAL A 733 38.94 6.49 -12.37
N ASN A 734 39.56 5.70 -13.25
CA ASN A 734 40.48 6.22 -14.26
C ASN A 734 39.74 6.51 -15.57
N ILE A 735 39.87 7.73 -16.08
CA ILE A 735 39.28 8.20 -17.33
C ILE A 735 40.42 8.46 -18.33
N ASN A 736 40.48 7.67 -19.40
CA ASN A 736 41.59 7.73 -20.35
C ASN A 736 41.17 8.42 -21.66
N LEU A 737 41.80 9.55 -21.97
CA LEU A 737 41.43 10.38 -23.11
C LEU A 737 41.97 9.87 -24.47
N THR A 738 42.69 8.74 -24.50
CA THR A 738 43.35 8.20 -25.70
C THR A 738 42.54 7.11 -26.43
N ASN A 739 41.50 6.55 -25.82
CA ASN A 739 40.76 5.39 -26.37
C ASN A 739 39.43 5.75 -27.06
N GLY A 740 39.27 6.98 -27.55
CA GLY A 740 38.06 7.41 -28.26
C GLY A 740 37.95 6.85 -29.69
N GLY A 741 37.50 5.61 -29.84
CA GLY A 741 36.84 5.14 -31.05
C GLY A 741 35.33 5.41 -30.95
N GLY A 742 34.88 6.59 -31.40
CA GLY A 742 33.46 6.96 -31.38
C GLY A 742 33.21 8.30 -32.07
N SER A 743 32.52 8.22 -33.21
CA SER A 743 32.00 9.25 -34.13
C SER A 743 32.41 10.72 -33.91
N TYR A 744 33.25 11.22 -34.81
CA TYR A 744 33.36 12.64 -35.11
C TYR A 744 32.07 13.09 -35.82
N GLU A 745 31.15 13.74 -35.13
CA GLU A 745 30.20 14.64 -35.78
C GLU A 745 30.80 16.04 -35.76
N GLU A 746 31.39 16.44 -36.90
CA GLU A 746 31.64 17.84 -37.21
C GLU A 746 30.29 18.53 -37.41
N ILE A 747 29.89 19.36 -36.44
CA ILE A 747 28.86 20.37 -36.67
C ILE A 747 29.59 21.57 -37.27
N MET A 748 29.39 21.79 -38.57
CA MET A 748 29.69 23.07 -39.21
C MET A 748 28.63 24.11 -38.80
N GLU A 749 29.15 25.24 -38.31
CA GLU A 749 28.54 26.57 -38.03
C GLU A 749 27.06 26.70 -37.63
#